data_AF-A0A5C9E9R4-F1
#
_entry.id   AF-A0A5C9E9R4-F1
#
_cell.length_a   1.000
_cell.length_b   1.000
_cell.length_c   1.000
_cell.angle_alpha   90.00
_cell.angle_beta   90.00
_cell.angle_gamma   90.00
#
_symmetry.space_group_name_H-M   'P 1'
#
loop_
_entity.id
_entity.type
_entity.pdbx_description
1 polymer ?
#
loop_
_entity_poly.entity_id
_entity_poly.type
_entity_poly.pdbx_seq_one_letter_code
_entity_poly.pdbx_strand_id
1 'polypeptide(L)'
;MNRKKAGAGVLVLLFSISVVAVVFLFNGGPINPNGSGENVIEPHEYNYLNWWDIAYEIDSSGEYLTPLGVLGQSYRNRGMGSTNYYGAANYMIGQFEELGLDVNYWGEHDSVVAYQEGYGSDNRAIVFIAHLDTLPVSNGVNDNAGGVAVVHQIAGTLSQYRLPVDIYYCLTNANMEYLDDQHKNKALWGAKEISARLVNEGVDVVAFFNLYHLLYYDYDQPQNQRIIVEHHSEDFHGYHNTSQLVDLFQQHIRKSGLNIVSSLMRISTDHDHIPFWQAGFPGISIYGGHVPDPDFPPSDVVTSPDYNHTQAQLVGKALSATAVYIALQGNGENTHNKLESAIAPGATKYLRTVLNVPQALVVNGTSSENSVIQVTVHNGSQPYFYQETLENKTEFQFTTDEIPIGPLTIAVRNRAENATFVGIYLEYLSDLDGDGILDKNEYTWPPPQPPLDWDGDGLPDSEEDDAGTDIFVWDTDQDGIKDGTEVQYGMNPLIDDAEDDLDGDTILNYRELELGSLPNDTDSDQDSLPDSWEYEYGTNLLINDRDEDPDNDTLTNYEEYQYGSHPFREDGDFDGINDPQEIDLGTDPLSDDSDQDGIKDRIEVIEGLNPLVPDNDVDLTLDGLDHNPRLNNILIITLLTLVPVAIGTVIFWRRLQ
;
A
#
# COMPACT_ATOMS: atom_id res chain seq x y z
N MET A 1 -27.19 0.28 -19.18
CA MET A 1 -27.20 -1.19 -19.40
C MET A 1 -25.75 -1.62 -19.24
N ASN A 2 -25.39 -2.13 -18.06
CA ASN A 2 -24.00 -2.43 -17.69
C ASN A 2 -23.36 -3.38 -18.71
N ARG A 3 -22.20 -2.99 -19.24
CA ARG A 3 -21.38 -3.80 -20.16
C ARG A 3 -20.97 -5.15 -19.59
N LYS A 4 -20.94 -5.29 -18.26
CA LYS A 4 -20.37 -6.46 -17.56
C LYS A 4 -21.10 -7.81 -17.77
N LYS A 5 -22.12 -7.93 -18.63
CA LYS A 5 -22.80 -9.24 -18.92
C LYS A 5 -23.35 -9.41 -20.35
N ALA A 6 -22.71 -8.83 -21.38
CA ALA A 6 -23.19 -8.99 -22.77
C ALA A 6 -22.38 -9.98 -23.65
N GLY A 7 -21.39 -10.67 -23.10
CA GLY A 7 -20.50 -11.57 -23.84
C GLY A 7 -20.66 -13.07 -23.53
N ALA A 8 -21.88 -13.60 -23.39
CA ALA A 8 -22.05 -15.05 -23.23
C ALA A 8 -23.38 -15.55 -23.85
N GLY A 9 -23.53 -15.37 -25.16
CA GLY A 9 -24.57 -16.05 -25.92
C GLY A 9 -24.11 -17.44 -26.36
N VAL A 10 -24.21 -18.44 -25.49
CA VAL A 10 -23.94 -19.84 -25.87
C VAL A 10 -25.13 -20.38 -26.68
N LEU A 11 -24.90 -20.59 -27.98
CA LEU A 11 -25.79 -21.32 -28.86
C LEU A 11 -25.61 -22.83 -28.63
N VAL A 12 -26.49 -23.46 -27.83
CA VAL A 12 -26.47 -24.91 -27.63
C VAL A 12 -27.11 -25.61 -28.84
N LEU A 13 -26.26 -26.14 -29.73
CA LEU A 13 -26.65 -27.18 -30.70
C LEU A 13 -26.18 -28.53 -30.19
N LEU A 14 -27.14 -29.32 -29.70
CA LEU A 14 -26.98 -30.73 -29.33
C LEU A 14 -26.57 -31.56 -30.56
N PHE A 15 -25.37 -32.11 -30.58
CA PHE A 15 -25.12 -33.47 -31.09
C PHE A 15 -23.92 -34.10 -30.38
N SER A 16 -24.10 -35.39 -30.12
CA SER A 16 -23.37 -36.26 -29.21
C SER A 16 -22.06 -36.84 -29.79
N ILE A 17 -21.16 -37.22 -28.87
CA ILE A 17 -20.07 -38.23 -28.94
C ILE A 17 -18.63 -37.67 -29.05
N SER A 18 -17.99 -37.64 -27.87
CA SER A 18 -16.59 -38.02 -27.54
C SER A 18 -15.41 -37.29 -28.19
N VAL A 19 -14.76 -36.42 -27.41
CA VAL A 19 -13.30 -36.20 -27.46
C VAL A 19 -12.74 -36.19 -26.04
N VAL A 20 -11.67 -36.98 -25.86
CA VAL A 20 -10.90 -37.17 -24.62
C VAL A 20 -10.20 -35.86 -24.24
N ALA A 21 -10.55 -35.30 -23.09
CA ALA A 21 -9.78 -34.22 -22.48
C ALA A 21 -8.61 -34.82 -21.69
N VAL A 22 -7.38 -34.47 -22.10
CA VAL A 22 -6.19 -34.63 -21.29
C VAL A 22 -6.15 -33.45 -20.33
N VAL A 23 -6.47 -33.70 -19.06
CA VAL A 23 -6.33 -32.74 -17.98
C VAL A 23 -4.87 -32.71 -17.55
N PHE A 24 -4.20 -31.59 -17.77
CA PHE A 24 -2.95 -31.30 -17.06
C PHE A 24 -3.32 -30.86 -15.64
N LEU A 25 -2.97 -31.70 -14.66
CA LEU A 25 -2.97 -31.34 -13.24
C LEU A 25 -1.72 -30.49 -12.99
N PHE A 26 -1.91 -29.19 -12.79
CA PHE A 26 -0.93 -28.38 -12.07
C PHE A 26 -1.24 -28.48 -10.57
N ASN A 27 -0.22 -28.83 -9.78
CA ASN A 27 -0.27 -28.85 -8.32
C ASN A 27 -0.54 -27.42 -7.80
N GLY A 28 -1.80 -27.11 -7.50
CA GLY A 28 -2.12 -26.08 -6.52
C GLY A 28 -1.82 -26.61 -5.12
N GLY A 29 -1.14 -25.80 -4.30
CA GLY A 29 -0.99 -26.05 -2.86
C GLY A 29 -2.35 -26.15 -2.15
N PRO A 30 -2.38 -26.63 -0.90
CA PRO A 30 -3.60 -27.08 -0.25
C PRO A 30 -4.57 -25.92 -0.01
N ILE A 31 -5.79 -26.07 -0.54
CA ILE A 31 -6.95 -25.23 -0.24
C ILE A 31 -7.45 -25.65 1.15
N ASN A 32 -7.38 -24.76 2.13
CA ASN A 32 -8.05 -24.93 3.42
C ASN A 32 -9.58 -24.71 3.22
N PRO A 33 -10.46 -25.67 3.54
CA PRO A 33 -11.88 -25.54 3.21
C PRO A 33 -12.73 -24.82 4.26
N ASN A 34 -12.17 -24.30 5.36
CA ASN A 34 -12.92 -23.58 6.38
C ASN A 34 -12.19 -22.28 6.76
N GLY A 35 -12.84 -21.14 6.50
CA GLY A 35 -12.36 -19.83 6.94
C GLY A 35 -13.13 -18.73 6.24
N SER A 36 -14.07 -18.11 6.94
CA SER A 36 -14.64 -16.80 6.62
C SER A 36 -13.59 -15.70 6.84
N GLY A 37 -12.45 -15.82 6.17
CA GLY A 37 -11.47 -14.75 6.09
C GLY A 37 -11.89 -13.84 4.94
N GLU A 38 -12.14 -12.57 5.24
CA GLU A 38 -11.96 -11.54 4.23
C GLU A 38 -10.60 -11.76 3.57
N ASN A 39 -10.54 -11.66 2.24
CA ASN A 39 -9.25 -11.60 1.58
C ASN A 39 -8.60 -10.31 2.10
N VAL A 40 -7.77 -10.42 3.14
CA VAL A 40 -6.82 -9.38 3.49
C VAL A 40 -5.92 -9.27 2.27
N ILE A 41 -6.22 -8.29 1.43
CA ILE A 41 -5.37 -7.89 0.33
C ILE A 41 -4.21 -7.20 1.03
N GLU A 42 -3.08 -7.91 1.16
CA GLU A 42 -1.90 -7.24 1.68
C GLU A 42 -1.54 -6.06 0.77
N PRO A 43 -1.26 -4.88 1.33
CA PRO A 43 -0.77 -3.72 0.58
C PRO A 43 0.36 -4.15 -0.35
N HIS A 44 0.33 -3.69 -1.61
CA HIS A 44 1.39 -4.03 -2.55
C HIS A 44 2.72 -3.52 -1.97
N GLU A 45 3.83 -4.27 -2.17
CA GLU A 45 5.17 -3.97 -1.64
C GLU A 45 5.78 -2.62 -2.09
N TYR A 46 5.02 -1.80 -2.79
CA TYR A 46 5.40 -0.49 -3.31
C TYR A 46 4.43 0.62 -2.90
N ASN A 47 3.45 0.36 -2.02
CA ASN A 47 2.46 1.35 -1.57
C ASN A 47 3.12 2.54 -0.83
N TYR A 48 4.26 2.34 -0.18
CA TYR A 48 5.05 3.41 0.45
C TYR A 48 5.82 4.30 -0.56
N LEU A 49 5.87 3.94 -1.85
CA LEU A 49 6.57 4.74 -2.85
C LEU A 49 5.68 5.88 -3.32
N ASN A 50 6.26 7.08 -3.38
CA ASN A 50 5.64 8.21 -4.06
C ASN A 50 5.27 7.77 -5.50
N TRP A 51 4.00 7.87 -5.85
CA TRP A 51 3.45 7.38 -7.11
C TRP A 51 4.17 7.95 -8.36
N TRP A 52 4.85 9.09 -8.21
CA TRP A 52 5.73 9.71 -9.19
C TRP A 52 7.11 9.05 -9.37
N ASP A 53 7.60 8.32 -8.36
CA ASP A 53 8.91 7.63 -8.32
C ASP A 53 8.81 6.18 -8.79
N ILE A 54 7.61 5.60 -8.71
CA ILE A 54 7.43 4.15 -8.76
C ILE A 54 7.92 3.50 -10.05
N ALA A 55 7.70 4.16 -11.19
CA ALA A 55 8.19 3.69 -12.49
C ALA A 55 9.73 3.78 -12.63
N TYR A 56 10.38 4.58 -11.79
CA TYR A 56 11.84 4.66 -11.73
C TYR A 56 12.44 3.55 -10.88
N GLU A 57 11.73 3.13 -9.83
CA GLU A 57 12.15 2.06 -8.90
C GLU A 57 11.93 0.65 -9.46
N ILE A 58 10.90 0.45 -10.31
CA ILE A 58 10.70 -0.83 -11.01
C ILE A 58 11.78 -1.03 -12.08
N ASP A 59 12.49 -2.16 -12.01
CA ASP A 59 13.35 -2.63 -13.09
C ASP A 59 12.50 -3.26 -14.20
N SER A 60 12.21 -2.45 -15.23
CA SER A 60 11.51 -2.88 -16.44
C SER A 60 12.44 -3.09 -17.63
N SER A 61 13.74 -3.31 -17.38
CA SER A 61 14.73 -3.39 -18.46
C SER A 61 14.57 -4.64 -19.33
N GLY A 62 14.13 -5.76 -18.74
CA GLY A 62 13.88 -7.02 -19.43
C GLY A 62 12.71 -6.95 -20.39
N GLU A 63 11.65 -6.27 -19.97
CA GLU A 63 10.39 -6.02 -20.68
C GLU A 63 10.62 -5.10 -21.89
N TYR A 64 11.73 -4.37 -21.93
CA TYR A 64 12.12 -3.59 -23.10
C TYR A 64 13.11 -4.34 -24.01
N LEU A 65 14.24 -4.81 -23.47
CA LEU A 65 15.34 -5.34 -24.28
C LEU A 65 14.98 -6.65 -24.98
N THR A 66 14.16 -7.50 -24.36
CA THR A 66 13.79 -8.81 -24.90
C THR A 66 12.89 -8.66 -26.13
N PRO A 67 11.74 -7.92 -26.07
CA PRO A 67 10.94 -7.69 -27.26
C PRO A 67 11.69 -6.98 -28.38
N LEU A 68 12.51 -5.96 -28.06
CA LEU A 68 13.30 -5.26 -29.07
C LEU A 68 14.24 -6.21 -29.82
N GLY A 69 14.94 -7.08 -29.09
CA GLY A 69 15.84 -8.09 -29.66
C GLY A 69 15.11 -9.07 -30.57
N VAL A 70 13.98 -9.62 -30.11
CA VAL A 70 13.20 -10.61 -30.87
C VAL A 70 12.61 -10.00 -32.14
N LEU A 71 11.96 -8.83 -32.03
CA LEU A 71 11.39 -8.13 -33.18
C LEU A 71 12.47 -7.71 -34.18
N GLY A 72 13.61 -7.20 -33.69
CA GLY A 72 14.71 -6.72 -34.52
C GLY A 72 15.63 -7.79 -35.11
N GLN A 73 15.54 -9.05 -34.66
CA GLN A 73 16.40 -10.14 -35.14
C GLN A 73 15.61 -11.29 -35.76
N SER A 74 14.54 -11.73 -35.12
CA SER A 74 13.77 -12.91 -35.51
C SER A 74 12.60 -12.57 -36.43
N TYR A 75 11.99 -11.39 -36.27
CA TYR A 75 10.81 -10.95 -37.03
C TYR A 75 11.03 -9.60 -37.74
N ARG A 76 12.03 -9.56 -38.61
CA ARG A 76 12.32 -8.42 -39.51
C ARG A 76 11.30 -8.35 -40.66
N ASN A 77 11.16 -7.22 -41.35
CA ASN A 77 10.30 -7.10 -42.54
C ASN A 77 8.84 -7.50 -42.27
N ARG A 78 8.23 -6.91 -41.24
CA ARG A 78 6.86 -7.19 -40.77
C ARG A 78 5.83 -6.48 -41.64
N GLY A 79 5.90 -6.69 -42.95
CA GLY A 79 4.90 -6.18 -43.88
C GLY A 79 3.52 -6.75 -43.58
N MET A 80 2.46 -5.96 -43.81
CA MET A 80 1.07 -6.38 -43.63
C MET A 80 0.81 -7.74 -44.29
N GLY A 81 0.17 -8.65 -43.55
CA GLY A 81 -0.18 -10.00 -44.02
C GLY A 81 1.00 -10.97 -44.17
N SER A 82 2.23 -10.55 -43.84
CA SER A 82 3.41 -11.42 -43.93
C SER A 82 3.51 -12.42 -42.78
N THR A 83 4.22 -13.53 -43.00
CA THR A 83 4.53 -14.50 -41.94
C THR A 83 5.31 -13.86 -40.79
N ASN A 84 6.18 -12.89 -41.07
CA ASN A 84 6.96 -12.21 -40.04
C ASN A 84 6.10 -11.25 -39.21
N TYR A 85 5.09 -10.61 -39.81
CA TYR A 85 4.12 -9.82 -39.06
C TYR A 85 3.36 -10.69 -38.05
N TYR A 86 2.72 -11.77 -38.50
CA TYR A 86 1.97 -12.64 -37.59
C TYR A 86 2.86 -13.37 -36.57
N GLY A 87 4.11 -13.68 -36.93
CA GLY A 87 5.10 -14.19 -35.98
C GLY A 87 5.43 -13.18 -34.87
N ALA A 88 5.62 -11.91 -35.23
CA ALA A 88 5.81 -10.83 -34.28
C ALA A 88 4.56 -10.57 -33.41
N ALA A 89 3.38 -10.55 -34.03
CA ALA A 89 2.12 -10.30 -33.34
C ALA A 89 1.81 -11.40 -32.31
N ASN A 90 1.95 -12.67 -32.69
CA ASN A 90 1.77 -13.78 -31.75
C ASN A 90 2.81 -13.78 -30.62
N TYR A 91 4.05 -13.37 -30.91
CA TYR A 91 5.06 -13.19 -29.86
C TYR A 91 4.62 -12.10 -28.88
N MET A 92 4.21 -10.92 -29.36
CA MET A 92 3.75 -9.83 -28.49
C MET A 92 2.48 -10.19 -27.70
N ILE A 93 1.55 -10.94 -28.30
CA ILE A 93 0.39 -11.48 -27.58
C ILE A 93 0.84 -12.31 -26.38
N GLY A 94 1.76 -13.26 -26.59
CA GLY A 94 2.28 -14.08 -25.49
C GLY A 94 2.99 -13.25 -24.41
N GLN A 95 3.70 -12.20 -24.79
CA GLN A 95 4.34 -11.30 -23.82
C GLN A 95 3.34 -10.52 -22.97
N PHE A 96 2.24 -10.02 -23.55
CA PHE A 96 1.17 -9.39 -22.78
C PHE A 96 0.35 -10.40 -21.95
N GLU A 97 0.14 -11.62 -22.43
CA GLU A 97 -0.51 -12.69 -21.67
C GLU A 97 0.32 -13.12 -20.45
N GLU A 98 1.65 -13.13 -20.56
CA GLU A 98 2.57 -13.37 -19.43
C GLU A 98 2.44 -12.30 -18.33
N LEU A 99 2.03 -11.07 -18.69
CA LEU A 99 1.71 -9.99 -17.76
C LEU A 99 0.28 -10.07 -17.20
N GLY A 100 -0.51 -11.09 -17.58
CA GLY A 100 -1.89 -11.27 -17.13
C GLY A 100 -2.90 -10.35 -17.82
N LEU A 101 -2.55 -9.75 -18.96
CA LEU A 101 -3.42 -8.84 -19.71
C LEU A 101 -4.33 -9.59 -20.69
N ASP A 102 -5.51 -9.04 -20.95
CA ASP A 102 -6.42 -9.54 -21.99
C ASP A 102 -5.96 -9.03 -23.37
N VAL A 103 -5.67 -9.92 -24.32
CA VAL A 103 -5.07 -9.52 -25.61
C VAL A 103 -5.84 -10.10 -26.78
N ASN A 104 -6.15 -9.25 -27.77
CA ASN A 104 -6.89 -9.68 -28.96
C ASN A 104 -6.47 -8.90 -30.22
N TYR A 105 -6.73 -9.50 -31.38
CA TYR A 105 -6.69 -8.78 -32.66
C TYR A 105 -7.92 -7.89 -32.84
N TRP A 106 -7.70 -6.64 -33.26
CA TRP A 106 -8.72 -5.65 -33.52
C TRP A 106 -8.67 -5.18 -34.98
N GLY A 107 -9.85 -4.96 -35.55
CA GLY A 107 -10.01 -4.43 -36.91
C GLY A 107 -9.86 -5.48 -38.01
N GLU A 108 -10.01 -5.07 -39.28
CA GLU A 108 -9.79 -5.94 -40.44
C GLU A 108 -8.29 -6.13 -40.73
N HIS A 109 -7.44 -5.28 -40.15
CA HIS A 109 -6.00 -5.30 -40.34
C HIS A 109 -5.26 -5.98 -39.18
N ASP A 110 -5.96 -6.72 -38.31
CA ASP A 110 -5.34 -7.54 -37.25
C ASP A 110 -4.34 -6.76 -36.38
N SER A 111 -4.68 -5.57 -35.91
CA SER A 111 -3.85 -4.86 -34.93
C SER A 111 -3.91 -5.56 -33.58
N VAL A 112 -2.79 -5.70 -32.86
CA VAL A 112 -2.79 -6.33 -31.54
C VAL A 112 -3.16 -5.28 -30.49
N VAL A 113 -4.16 -5.57 -29.66
CA VAL A 113 -4.55 -4.69 -28.55
C VAL A 113 -4.60 -5.51 -27.28
N ALA A 114 -3.74 -5.15 -26.31
CA ALA A 114 -3.84 -5.64 -24.94
C ALA A 114 -4.64 -4.65 -24.09
N TYR A 115 -5.39 -5.18 -23.13
CA TYR A 115 -6.33 -4.47 -22.29
C TYR A 115 -6.07 -4.82 -20.82
N GLN A 116 -5.96 -3.78 -20.00
CA GLN A 116 -5.92 -3.85 -18.54
C GLN A 116 -7.21 -3.22 -18.02
N GLU A 117 -8.07 -4.01 -17.36
CA GLU A 117 -9.31 -3.53 -16.75
C GLU A 117 -8.98 -2.66 -15.53
N GLY A 118 -9.50 -1.43 -15.53
CA GLY A 118 -9.48 -0.55 -14.37
C GLY A 118 -10.52 -0.95 -13.33
N TYR A 119 -10.29 -0.61 -12.07
CA TYR A 119 -11.27 -0.89 -11.00
C TYR A 119 -12.41 0.15 -10.95
N GLY A 120 -12.25 1.29 -11.62
CA GLY A 120 -13.24 2.36 -11.65
C GLY A 120 -14.53 1.95 -12.34
N SER A 121 -15.59 2.71 -12.07
CA SER A 121 -16.92 2.45 -12.65
C SER A 121 -17.25 3.31 -13.87
N ASP A 122 -16.33 4.21 -14.26
CA ASP A 122 -16.45 5.07 -15.42
C ASP A 122 -15.89 4.41 -16.71
N ASN A 123 -15.81 5.18 -17.80
CA ASN A 123 -15.30 4.69 -19.09
C ASN A 123 -13.93 5.28 -19.45
N ARG A 124 -13.22 5.88 -18.49
CA ARG A 124 -11.96 6.56 -18.74
C ARG A 124 -10.87 5.57 -19.10
N ALA A 125 -10.03 5.96 -20.04
CA ALA A 125 -8.93 5.12 -20.48
C ALA A 125 -7.68 5.91 -20.88
N ILE A 126 -6.54 5.26 -20.70
CA ILE A 126 -5.25 5.69 -21.23
C ILE A 126 -4.85 4.76 -22.37
N VAL A 127 -4.34 5.32 -23.48
CA VAL A 127 -4.00 4.54 -24.67
C VAL A 127 -2.52 4.72 -25.05
N PHE A 128 -1.77 3.63 -25.15
CA PHE A 128 -0.42 3.62 -25.70
C PHE A 128 -0.42 3.05 -27.10
N ILE A 129 0.28 3.69 -28.03
CA ILE A 129 0.24 3.36 -29.46
C ILE A 129 1.65 3.21 -29.99
N ALA A 130 1.92 2.11 -30.69
CA ALA A 130 3.12 1.95 -31.52
C ALA A 130 2.80 1.00 -32.68
N HIS A 131 3.14 1.34 -33.92
CA HIS A 131 2.92 0.38 -35.01
C HIS A 131 3.89 -0.80 -34.96
N LEU A 132 3.37 -2.00 -35.19
CA LEU A 132 4.12 -3.25 -35.25
C LEU A 132 4.65 -3.53 -36.65
N ASP A 133 3.96 -3.10 -37.69
CA ASP A 133 4.31 -3.38 -39.07
C ASP A 133 5.57 -2.62 -39.53
N THR A 134 6.15 -3.09 -40.63
CA THR A 134 7.27 -2.42 -41.30
C THR A 134 7.07 -2.46 -42.82
N LEU A 135 7.85 -1.68 -43.55
CA LEU A 135 7.97 -1.91 -44.99
C LEU A 135 8.55 -3.31 -45.25
N PRO A 136 8.16 -4.01 -46.33
CA PRO A 136 8.65 -5.37 -46.64
C PRO A 136 10.17 -5.51 -46.80
N VAL A 137 10.90 -4.40 -46.95
CA VAL A 137 12.36 -4.36 -47.09
C VAL A 137 13.07 -3.81 -45.84
N SER A 138 12.31 -3.42 -44.81
CA SER A 138 12.82 -2.84 -43.58
C SER A 138 12.89 -3.84 -42.44
N ASN A 139 14.05 -3.95 -41.82
CA ASN A 139 14.23 -4.68 -40.57
C ASN A 139 13.37 -4.09 -39.43
N GLY A 140 13.15 -2.77 -39.45
CA GLY A 140 12.21 -2.05 -38.59
C GLY A 140 12.53 -2.08 -37.11
N VAL A 141 13.79 -1.82 -36.74
CA VAL A 141 14.23 -1.75 -35.35
C VAL A 141 13.89 -0.38 -34.77
N ASN A 142 14.39 0.71 -35.33
CA ASN A 142 13.95 2.06 -35.00
C ASN A 142 12.53 2.33 -35.53
N ASP A 143 12.15 1.70 -36.65
CA ASP A 143 10.84 1.83 -37.30
C ASP A 143 10.02 0.52 -37.33
N ASN A 144 9.36 0.10 -36.26
CA ASN A 144 9.19 0.75 -34.96
C ASN A 144 9.23 -0.27 -33.81
N ALA A 145 10.11 -1.27 -33.89
CA ALA A 145 10.27 -2.24 -32.80
C ALA A 145 10.69 -1.57 -31.48
N GLY A 146 11.43 -0.46 -31.54
CA GLY A 146 11.76 0.38 -30.38
C GLY A 146 10.51 0.93 -29.69
N GLY A 147 9.56 1.51 -30.44
CA GLY A 147 8.29 1.98 -29.89
C GLY A 147 7.45 0.84 -29.30
N VAL A 148 7.34 -0.29 -30.02
CA VAL A 148 6.63 -1.49 -29.54
C VAL A 148 7.23 -2.02 -28.22
N ALA A 149 8.56 -2.06 -28.13
CA ALA A 149 9.25 -2.48 -26.92
C ALA A 149 9.01 -1.53 -25.75
N VAL A 150 8.89 -0.21 -25.99
CA VAL A 150 8.50 0.75 -24.95
C VAL A 150 7.05 0.55 -24.52
N VAL A 151 6.11 0.30 -25.43
CA VAL A 151 4.71 -0.05 -25.06
C VAL A 151 4.68 -1.27 -24.13
N HIS A 152 5.46 -2.31 -24.45
CA HIS A 152 5.55 -3.50 -23.62
C HIS A 152 6.21 -3.23 -22.25
N GLN A 153 7.27 -2.40 -22.22
CA GLN A 153 7.88 -1.95 -20.97
C GLN A 153 6.88 -1.23 -20.06
N ILE A 154 6.07 -0.35 -20.64
CA ILE A 154 5.01 0.38 -19.92
C ILE A 154 3.99 -0.62 -19.40
N ALA A 155 3.55 -1.59 -20.21
CA ALA A 155 2.63 -2.64 -19.78
C ALA A 155 3.18 -3.43 -18.59
N GLY A 156 4.43 -3.88 -18.64
CA GLY A 156 5.03 -4.62 -17.52
C GLY A 156 5.23 -3.79 -16.25
N THR A 157 5.29 -2.46 -16.37
CA THR A 157 5.26 -1.56 -15.21
C THR A 157 3.83 -1.42 -14.68
N LEU A 158 2.88 -1.07 -15.55
CA LEU A 158 1.52 -0.70 -15.17
C LEU A 158 0.65 -1.91 -14.77
N SER A 159 0.95 -3.12 -15.26
CA SER A 159 0.24 -4.35 -14.91
C SER A 159 0.46 -4.77 -13.45
N GLN A 160 1.45 -4.19 -12.78
CA GLN A 160 1.68 -4.37 -11.33
C GLN A 160 0.72 -3.54 -10.49
N TYR A 161 -0.08 -2.66 -11.11
CA TYR A 161 -1.00 -1.76 -10.44
C TYR A 161 -2.46 -2.06 -10.76
N ARG A 162 -3.30 -1.72 -9.80
CA ARG A 162 -4.72 -1.50 -10.02
C ARG A 162 -4.96 -0.01 -10.17
N LEU A 163 -5.36 0.41 -11.37
CA LEU A 163 -5.67 1.80 -11.68
C LEU A 163 -7.19 1.95 -11.85
N PRO A 164 -7.78 3.12 -11.54
CA PRO A 164 -9.23 3.31 -11.68
C PRO A 164 -9.65 3.42 -13.15
N VAL A 165 -8.72 3.69 -14.06
CA VAL A 165 -8.96 3.82 -15.50
C VAL A 165 -8.52 2.56 -16.24
N ASP A 166 -9.18 2.29 -17.37
CA ASP A 166 -8.77 1.25 -18.30
C ASP A 166 -7.47 1.63 -19.03
N ILE A 167 -6.67 0.64 -19.43
CA ILE A 167 -5.45 0.88 -20.21
C ILE A 167 -5.43 0.01 -21.46
N TYR A 168 -5.21 0.65 -22.61
CA TYR A 168 -5.08 -0.01 -23.91
C TYR A 168 -3.66 0.10 -24.43
N TYR A 169 -3.04 -1.05 -24.69
CA TYR A 169 -1.73 -1.15 -25.33
C TYR A 169 -1.91 -1.58 -26.79
N CYS A 170 -1.83 -0.61 -27.69
CA CYS A 170 -2.20 -0.77 -29.09
C CYS A 170 -0.96 -0.91 -29.97
N LEU A 171 -0.79 -2.11 -30.55
CA LEU A 171 0.21 -2.37 -31.58
C LEU A 171 -0.43 -2.38 -32.97
N THR A 172 -0.37 -1.24 -33.67
CA THR A 172 -1.11 -1.05 -34.93
C THR A 172 -0.50 -1.82 -36.10
N ASN A 173 -1.33 -2.25 -37.04
CA ASN A 173 -0.91 -2.80 -38.34
C ASN A 173 -1.24 -1.82 -39.47
N ALA A 174 -0.64 -2.07 -40.63
CA ALA A 174 -0.90 -1.34 -41.87
C ALA A 174 -0.72 0.18 -41.71
N ASN A 175 0.21 0.59 -40.85
CA ASN A 175 0.67 1.97 -40.76
C ASN A 175 1.44 2.35 -42.03
N MET A 176 2.27 1.44 -42.54
CA MET A 176 3.20 1.70 -43.64
C MET A 176 2.62 1.44 -45.05
N GLU A 177 1.32 1.21 -45.17
CA GLU A 177 0.62 1.13 -46.46
C GLU A 177 0.38 2.54 -47.03
N TYR A 178 0.52 2.72 -48.35
CA TYR A 178 0.36 4.03 -48.99
C TYR A 178 -0.87 4.09 -49.90
N LEU A 179 -1.56 5.23 -49.86
CA LEU A 179 -2.75 5.50 -50.67
C LEU A 179 -2.43 5.91 -52.12
N ASP A 180 -1.15 6.11 -52.44
CA ASP A 180 -0.69 6.53 -53.75
C ASP A 180 0.62 5.84 -54.17
N ASP A 181 0.82 5.72 -55.49
CA ASP A 181 2.00 5.11 -56.11
C ASP A 181 3.30 5.88 -55.86
N GLN A 182 3.23 7.11 -55.33
CA GLN A 182 4.40 7.94 -54.98
C GLN A 182 4.80 7.78 -53.51
N HIS A 183 4.09 6.95 -52.74
CA HIS A 183 4.29 6.71 -51.31
C HIS A 183 4.29 8.00 -50.47
N LYS A 184 3.37 8.94 -50.78
CA LYS A 184 3.30 10.23 -50.08
C LYS A 184 2.32 10.26 -48.91
N ASN A 185 1.20 9.53 -49.01
CA ASN A 185 0.18 9.51 -47.97
C ASN A 185 0.03 8.10 -47.41
N LYS A 186 0.21 7.95 -46.09
CA LYS A 186 0.01 6.67 -45.40
C LYS A 186 -1.47 6.39 -45.18
N ALA A 187 -1.84 5.11 -45.20
CA ALA A 187 -3.22 4.66 -45.06
C ALA A 187 -3.65 4.60 -43.59
N LEU A 188 -2.75 4.24 -42.66
CA LEU A 188 -2.98 4.24 -41.21
C LEU A 188 -4.17 3.37 -40.78
N TRP A 189 -4.39 2.22 -41.43
CA TRP A 189 -5.64 1.46 -41.27
C TRP A 189 -5.85 0.97 -39.84
N GLY A 190 -4.84 0.36 -39.21
CA GLY A 190 -4.97 -0.14 -37.84
C GLY A 190 -5.32 0.96 -36.83
N ALA A 191 -4.65 2.11 -36.90
CA ALA A 191 -4.94 3.24 -36.02
C ALA A 191 -6.37 3.81 -36.24
N LYS A 192 -6.85 3.87 -37.49
CA LYS A 192 -8.24 4.28 -37.80
C LYS A 192 -9.28 3.31 -37.25
N GLU A 193 -9.01 2.01 -37.34
CA GLU A 193 -9.92 0.97 -36.84
C GLU A 193 -10.01 0.99 -35.32
N ILE A 194 -8.88 1.10 -34.62
CA ILE A 194 -8.84 1.17 -33.15
C ILE A 194 -9.53 2.43 -32.65
N SER A 195 -9.15 3.61 -33.15
CA SER A 195 -9.75 4.88 -32.72
C SER A 195 -11.26 4.91 -32.99
N ALA A 196 -11.73 4.46 -34.15
CA ALA A 196 -13.16 4.36 -34.44
C ALA A 196 -13.88 3.38 -33.51
N ARG A 197 -13.23 2.27 -33.13
CA ARG A 197 -13.78 1.31 -32.18
C ARG A 197 -13.92 1.91 -30.78
N LEU A 198 -12.90 2.59 -30.27
CA LEU A 198 -12.94 3.27 -28.98
C LEU A 198 -14.09 4.29 -28.92
N VAL A 199 -14.28 5.10 -29.98
CA VAL A 199 -15.41 6.03 -30.10
C VAL A 199 -16.75 5.28 -30.11
N ASN A 200 -16.89 4.22 -30.90
CA ASN A 200 -18.13 3.44 -30.99
C ASN A 200 -18.46 2.74 -29.66
N GLU A 201 -17.43 2.39 -28.90
CA GLU A 201 -17.53 1.86 -27.56
C GLU A 201 -17.68 2.97 -26.51
N GLY A 202 -17.72 4.26 -26.87
CA GLY A 202 -17.87 5.33 -25.88
C GLY A 202 -16.81 5.29 -24.78
N VAL A 203 -15.61 4.82 -25.12
CA VAL A 203 -14.43 4.89 -24.25
C VAL A 203 -14.03 6.35 -24.17
N ASP A 204 -13.82 6.84 -22.97
CA ASP A 204 -13.40 8.20 -22.71
C ASP A 204 -11.87 8.24 -22.58
N VAL A 205 -11.19 8.44 -23.71
CA VAL A 205 -9.73 8.45 -23.70
C VAL A 205 -9.24 9.76 -23.11
N VAL A 206 -8.75 9.74 -21.87
CA VAL A 206 -8.25 10.94 -21.17
C VAL A 206 -6.81 11.29 -21.55
N ALA A 207 -6.06 10.32 -22.07
CA ALA A 207 -4.76 10.55 -22.67
C ALA A 207 -4.37 9.42 -23.62
N PHE A 208 -3.74 9.75 -24.75
CA PHE A 208 -3.00 8.79 -25.55
C PHE A 208 -1.54 9.20 -25.78
N PHE A 209 -0.67 8.21 -25.92
CA PHE A 209 0.76 8.37 -26.17
C PHE A 209 1.17 7.53 -27.38
N ASN A 210 1.54 8.20 -28.47
CA ASN A 210 2.09 7.53 -29.65
C ASN A 210 3.62 7.49 -29.60
N LEU A 211 4.21 6.32 -29.83
CA LEU A 211 5.64 6.07 -29.70
C LEU A 211 6.22 5.66 -31.05
N TYR A 212 7.16 6.45 -31.56
CA TYR A 212 7.71 6.28 -32.90
C TYR A 212 9.20 6.65 -32.95
N HIS A 213 10.06 5.86 -33.61
CA HIS A 213 11.48 6.22 -33.88
C HIS A 213 12.28 6.67 -32.65
N LEU A 214 12.20 5.91 -31.56
CA LEU A 214 12.79 6.30 -30.27
C LEU A 214 14.28 5.98 -30.12
N LEU A 215 14.91 5.29 -31.07
CA LEU A 215 16.27 4.77 -30.88
C LEU A 215 17.36 5.69 -31.43
N TYR A 216 17.09 6.35 -32.55
CA TYR A 216 18.10 7.17 -33.22
C TYR A 216 18.63 8.27 -32.29
N TYR A 217 19.94 8.39 -32.22
CA TYR A 217 20.64 9.31 -31.34
C TYR A 217 21.70 10.08 -32.13
N ASP A 218 21.45 11.37 -32.36
CA ASP A 218 22.41 12.29 -32.94
C ASP A 218 23.29 12.90 -31.83
N TYR A 219 24.57 12.54 -31.81
CA TYR A 219 25.55 13.04 -30.83
C TYR A 219 25.85 14.53 -30.97
N ASP A 220 25.61 15.12 -32.15
CA ASP A 220 25.84 16.54 -32.42
C ASP A 220 24.61 17.40 -32.05
N GLN A 221 23.47 16.77 -31.78
CA GLN A 221 22.23 17.46 -31.42
C GLN A 221 22.25 17.98 -29.97
N PRO A 222 21.72 19.20 -29.70
CA PRO A 222 21.55 19.70 -28.34
C PRO A 222 20.82 18.71 -27.44
N GLN A 223 21.28 18.57 -26.19
CA GLN A 223 20.73 17.59 -25.26
C GLN A 223 19.21 17.69 -25.13
N ASN A 224 18.68 18.92 -25.05
CA ASN A 224 17.26 19.22 -24.89
C ASN A 224 16.40 19.03 -26.15
N GLN A 225 16.94 18.45 -27.22
CA GLN A 225 16.20 18.18 -28.46
C GLN A 225 16.27 16.70 -28.87
N ARG A 226 16.74 15.82 -27.98
CA ARG A 226 16.93 14.39 -28.29
C ARG A 226 15.61 13.63 -28.36
N ILE A 227 14.62 14.05 -27.59
CA ILE A 227 13.24 13.59 -27.71
C ILE A 227 12.39 14.77 -28.13
N ILE A 228 11.60 14.58 -29.18
CA ILE A 228 10.62 15.54 -29.63
C ILE A 228 9.23 15.02 -29.28
N VAL A 229 8.40 15.91 -28.75
CA VAL A 229 7.00 15.64 -28.45
C VAL A 229 6.14 16.53 -29.33
N GLU A 230 5.46 15.91 -30.27
CA GLU A 230 4.45 16.53 -31.10
C GLU A 230 3.11 16.61 -30.36
N HIS A 231 2.50 17.79 -30.41
CA HIS A 231 1.19 18.08 -29.82
C HIS A 231 0.41 19.06 -30.70
N HIS A 232 -0.91 19.19 -30.46
CA HIS A 232 -1.76 20.12 -31.18
C HIS A 232 -1.64 21.57 -30.66
N SER A 233 -2.09 22.53 -31.48
CA SER A 233 -2.20 23.92 -31.04
C SER A 233 -3.30 24.10 -30.02
N GLU A 234 -3.09 25.00 -29.05
CA GLU A 234 -4.08 25.39 -28.04
C GLU A 234 -5.39 25.90 -28.66
N ASP A 235 -5.36 26.42 -29.89
CA ASP A 235 -6.55 26.86 -30.64
C ASP A 235 -7.46 25.70 -31.10
N PHE A 236 -6.97 24.46 -31.12
CA PHE A 236 -7.71 23.29 -31.63
C PHE A 236 -8.21 22.39 -30.51
N HIS A 237 -7.35 22.10 -29.52
CA HIS A 237 -7.68 21.24 -28.38
C HIS A 237 -7.41 21.89 -27.00
N GLY A 238 -7.02 23.17 -26.90
CA GLY A 238 -6.76 23.79 -25.59
C GLY A 238 -5.55 23.20 -24.84
N TYR A 239 -5.25 23.74 -23.66
CA TYR A 239 -4.10 23.32 -22.84
C TYR A 239 -4.31 21.92 -22.26
N HIS A 240 -5.48 21.69 -21.66
CA HIS A 240 -5.90 20.48 -20.96
C HIS A 240 -5.80 19.19 -21.79
N ASN A 241 -5.98 19.27 -23.12
CA ASN A 241 -5.98 18.06 -23.95
C ASN A 241 -4.60 17.63 -24.47
N THR A 242 -3.64 18.54 -24.71
CA THR A 242 -2.36 18.12 -25.34
C THR A 242 -1.11 18.79 -24.77
N SER A 243 -1.13 20.10 -24.51
CA SER A 243 0.04 20.81 -23.96
C SER A 243 0.32 20.38 -22.51
N GLN A 244 -0.72 20.12 -21.71
CA GLN A 244 -0.59 19.58 -20.36
C GLN A 244 0.15 18.24 -20.34
N LEU A 245 -0.16 17.34 -21.27
CA LEU A 245 0.51 16.04 -21.38
C LEU A 245 1.99 16.18 -21.72
N VAL A 246 2.34 17.16 -22.56
CA VAL A 246 3.76 17.51 -22.84
C VAL A 246 4.45 17.95 -21.56
N ASP A 247 3.85 18.89 -20.82
CA ASP A 247 4.44 19.43 -19.60
C ASP A 247 4.60 18.33 -18.54
N LEU A 248 3.57 17.51 -18.32
CA LEU A 248 3.62 16.37 -17.40
C LEU A 248 4.74 15.40 -17.77
N PHE A 249 4.79 14.95 -19.02
CA PHE A 249 5.84 14.04 -19.50
C PHE A 249 7.25 14.65 -19.34
N GLN A 250 7.42 15.93 -19.64
CA GLN A 250 8.69 16.63 -19.44
C GLN A 250 9.13 16.66 -17.98
N GLN A 251 8.20 16.90 -17.05
CA GLN A 251 8.52 16.92 -15.61
C GLN A 251 8.98 15.54 -15.13
N HIS A 252 8.32 14.48 -15.57
CA HIS A 252 8.71 13.10 -15.28
C HIS A 252 10.09 12.77 -15.86
N ILE A 253 10.36 13.07 -17.14
CA ILE A 253 11.70 12.86 -17.71
C ILE A 253 12.79 13.62 -16.92
N ARG A 254 12.54 14.87 -16.53
CA ARG A 254 13.50 15.68 -15.76
C ARG A 254 13.80 15.11 -14.37
N LYS A 255 12.96 14.22 -13.86
CA LYS A 255 13.20 13.49 -12.61
C LYS A 255 14.42 12.58 -12.71
N SER A 256 14.67 11.99 -13.88
CA SER A 256 15.90 11.24 -14.17
C SER A 256 17.18 12.10 -14.21
N GLY A 257 17.07 13.42 -13.99
CA GLY A 257 18.18 14.37 -14.09
C GLY A 257 18.50 14.80 -15.52
N LEU A 258 17.73 14.35 -16.51
CA LEU A 258 17.94 14.64 -17.91
C LEU A 258 16.90 15.64 -18.42
N ASN A 259 17.37 16.71 -19.07
CA ASN A 259 16.52 17.63 -19.82
C ASN A 259 16.70 17.35 -21.31
N ILE A 260 16.04 16.28 -21.80
CA ILE A 260 16.23 15.77 -23.16
C ILE A 260 15.06 16.02 -24.12
N VAL A 261 13.97 16.55 -23.60
CA VAL A 261 12.72 16.72 -24.32
C VAL A 261 12.55 18.15 -24.82
N SER A 262 12.09 18.29 -26.06
CA SER A 262 11.51 19.53 -26.59
C SER A 262 10.14 19.24 -27.20
N SER A 263 9.27 20.25 -27.22
CA SER A 263 7.96 20.14 -27.84
C SER A 263 7.89 20.84 -29.19
N LEU A 264 7.08 20.30 -30.08
CA LEU A 264 6.80 20.85 -31.40
C LEU A 264 5.29 20.86 -31.63
N MET A 265 4.75 22.04 -31.90
CA MET A 265 3.37 22.18 -32.35
C MET A 265 3.28 21.86 -33.84
N ARG A 266 2.59 20.78 -34.21
CA ARG A 266 2.50 20.33 -35.62
C ARG A 266 1.10 19.85 -35.98
N ILE A 267 0.72 20.01 -37.24
CA ILE A 267 -0.63 19.70 -37.77
C ILE A 267 -0.55 18.72 -38.97
N SER A 268 0.59 18.03 -39.21
CA SER A 268 0.81 17.35 -40.52
C SER A 268 1.86 16.22 -40.59
N THR A 269 2.06 15.41 -39.55
CA THR A 269 2.90 14.20 -39.60
C THR A 269 2.01 12.97 -39.79
N ASP A 270 2.15 12.24 -40.90
CA ASP A 270 1.31 11.07 -41.22
C ASP A 270 1.75 9.84 -40.40
N HIS A 271 1.32 9.77 -39.15
CA HIS A 271 1.57 8.62 -38.24
C HIS A 271 0.31 8.25 -37.44
N ASP A 272 0.40 7.18 -36.66
CA ASP A 272 -0.72 6.56 -35.94
C ASP A 272 -1.45 7.48 -34.96
N HIS A 273 -0.85 8.61 -34.54
CA HIS A 273 -1.54 9.60 -33.70
C HIS A 273 -2.63 10.39 -34.46
N ILE A 274 -2.55 10.52 -35.78
CA ILE A 274 -3.47 11.35 -36.57
C ILE A 274 -4.93 10.86 -36.47
N PRO A 275 -5.24 9.55 -36.67
CA PRO A 275 -6.61 9.06 -36.50
C PRO A 275 -7.17 9.28 -35.09
N PHE A 276 -6.33 9.20 -34.06
CA PHE A 276 -6.75 9.43 -32.67
C PHE A 276 -7.08 10.90 -32.40
N TRP A 277 -6.26 11.84 -32.88
CA TRP A 277 -6.60 13.26 -32.84
C TRP A 277 -7.85 13.59 -33.66
N GLN A 278 -8.04 12.97 -34.84
CA GLN A 278 -9.25 13.14 -35.64
C GLN A 278 -10.50 12.58 -34.96
N ALA A 279 -10.35 11.58 -34.09
CA ALA A 279 -11.41 11.05 -33.23
C ALA A 279 -11.70 11.96 -32.02
N GLY A 280 -10.89 13.00 -31.79
CA GLY A 280 -11.05 13.97 -30.71
C GLY A 280 -10.33 13.60 -29.43
N PHE A 281 -9.49 12.56 -29.42
CA PHE A 281 -8.81 12.12 -28.21
C PHE A 281 -7.61 13.03 -27.87
N PRO A 282 -7.44 13.43 -26.59
CA PRO A 282 -6.25 14.10 -26.09
C PRO A 282 -5.02 13.19 -26.15
N GLY A 283 -3.89 13.70 -26.66
CA GLY A 283 -2.68 12.90 -26.71
C GLY A 283 -1.48 13.57 -27.37
N ILE A 284 -0.33 12.92 -27.21
CA ILE A 284 0.97 13.38 -27.70
C ILE A 284 1.68 12.29 -28.50
N SER A 285 2.53 12.71 -29.45
CA SER A 285 3.35 11.80 -30.25
C SER A 285 4.83 12.04 -29.95
N ILE A 286 5.56 10.98 -29.62
CA ILE A 286 6.92 11.05 -29.05
C ILE A 286 7.87 10.33 -29.98
N TYR A 287 8.95 11.01 -30.37
CA TYR A 287 9.97 10.45 -31.25
C TYR A 287 11.38 10.98 -31.00
N GLY A 288 12.37 10.24 -31.49
CA GLY A 288 13.79 10.58 -31.36
C GLY A 288 14.25 11.62 -32.39
N GLY A 289 14.95 12.65 -31.89
CA GLY A 289 15.75 13.60 -32.66
C GLY A 289 14.99 14.56 -33.57
N HIS A 290 15.69 15.60 -34.03
CA HIS A 290 15.21 16.55 -35.05
C HIS A 290 15.73 16.20 -36.46
N VAL A 291 16.83 15.43 -36.52
CA VAL A 291 17.41 14.92 -37.75
C VAL A 291 16.78 13.55 -38.03
N PRO A 292 16.12 13.35 -39.19
CA PRO A 292 15.61 12.05 -39.57
C PRO A 292 16.74 11.02 -39.61
N ASP A 293 16.47 9.82 -39.10
CA ASP A 293 17.41 8.69 -39.20
C ASP A 293 17.85 8.54 -40.67
N PRO A 294 19.15 8.75 -40.99
CA PRO A 294 19.64 8.67 -42.36
C PRO A 294 19.60 7.24 -42.89
N ASP A 295 19.47 6.24 -42.00
CA ASP A 295 19.43 4.83 -42.30
C ASP A 295 18.00 4.33 -42.57
N PHE A 296 17.42 4.82 -43.67
CA PHE A 296 16.29 4.12 -44.31
C PHE A 296 16.82 2.82 -44.97
N PRO A 297 16.02 1.73 -45.04
CA PRO A 297 16.48 0.33 -45.11
C PRO A 297 17.61 0.01 -46.11
N PRO A 298 18.54 -0.93 -45.80
CA PRO A 298 18.43 -2.01 -44.80
C PRO A 298 19.33 -1.87 -43.53
N SER A 299 19.85 -0.69 -43.20
CA SER A 299 20.80 -0.47 -42.08
C SER A 299 20.16 -0.48 -40.68
N ASP A 300 18.83 -0.44 -40.58
CA ASP A 300 18.06 -0.46 -39.34
C ASP A 300 18.25 -1.79 -38.57
N VAL A 301 19.21 -1.87 -37.64
CA VAL A 301 19.52 -3.09 -36.88
C VAL A 301 19.75 -2.81 -35.40
N VAL A 302 19.44 -3.78 -34.55
CA VAL A 302 19.57 -3.66 -33.07
C VAL A 302 20.98 -3.28 -32.63
N THR A 303 22.00 -3.65 -33.40
CA THR A 303 23.41 -3.36 -33.10
C THR A 303 23.91 -2.05 -33.70
N SER A 304 23.03 -1.16 -34.19
CA SER A 304 23.46 0.12 -34.73
C SER A 304 24.16 0.94 -33.64
N PRO A 305 25.36 1.50 -33.90
CA PRO A 305 26.04 2.36 -32.93
C PRO A 305 25.31 3.68 -32.67
N ASP A 306 24.39 4.06 -33.58
CA ASP A 306 23.61 5.28 -33.49
C ASP A 306 22.30 5.09 -32.70
N TYR A 307 22.06 3.90 -32.14
CA TYR A 307 20.87 3.58 -31.35
C TYR A 307 21.14 3.65 -29.85
N ASN A 308 20.38 4.49 -29.15
CA ASN A 308 20.45 4.66 -27.71
C ASN A 308 19.25 4.01 -27.03
N HIS A 309 19.42 2.78 -26.55
CA HIS A 309 18.38 2.03 -25.85
C HIS A 309 17.97 2.68 -24.53
N THR A 310 18.91 3.30 -23.82
CA THR A 310 18.64 3.97 -22.54
C THR A 310 17.66 5.13 -22.69
N GLN A 311 17.72 5.88 -23.80
CA GLN A 311 16.78 6.98 -24.03
C GLN A 311 15.34 6.49 -24.17
N ALA A 312 15.12 5.39 -24.89
CA ALA A 312 13.79 4.80 -25.08
C ALA A 312 13.25 4.22 -23.78
N GLN A 313 14.11 3.56 -22.98
CA GLN A 313 13.71 3.08 -21.65
C GLN A 313 13.31 4.20 -20.71
N LEU A 314 13.99 5.35 -20.78
CA LEU A 314 13.63 6.54 -20.00
C LEU A 314 12.28 7.12 -20.42
N VAL A 315 11.96 7.10 -21.72
CA VAL A 315 10.63 7.46 -22.23
C VAL A 315 9.57 6.53 -21.64
N GLY A 316 9.80 5.21 -21.66
CA GLY A 316 8.90 4.24 -21.04
C GLY A 316 8.65 4.52 -19.56
N LYS A 317 9.71 4.68 -18.77
CA LYS A 317 9.60 4.99 -17.33
C LYS A 317 8.83 6.28 -17.07
N ALA A 318 9.12 7.35 -17.80
CA ALA A 318 8.43 8.62 -17.63
C ALA A 318 6.95 8.56 -18.02
N LEU A 319 6.60 7.79 -19.07
CA LEU A 319 5.22 7.61 -19.48
C LEU A 319 4.43 6.72 -18.52
N SER A 320 5.05 5.68 -17.94
CA SER A 320 4.41 4.91 -16.87
C SER A 320 4.06 5.81 -15.68
N ALA A 321 4.99 6.64 -15.22
CA ALA A 321 4.72 7.60 -14.14
C ALA A 321 3.66 8.65 -14.54
N THR A 322 3.70 9.14 -15.79
CA THR A 322 2.67 10.05 -16.31
C THR A 322 1.29 9.39 -16.37
N ALA A 323 1.20 8.10 -16.69
CA ALA A 323 -0.08 7.39 -16.73
C ALA A 323 -0.63 7.11 -15.33
N VAL A 324 0.22 6.74 -14.37
CA VAL A 324 -0.19 6.63 -12.96
C VAL A 324 -0.69 7.98 -12.45
N TYR A 325 0.02 9.07 -12.77
CA TYR A 325 -0.41 10.45 -12.46
C TYR A 325 -1.83 10.71 -12.94
N ILE A 326 -2.07 10.51 -14.23
CA ILE A 326 -3.35 10.82 -14.88
C ILE A 326 -4.46 9.90 -14.36
N ALA A 327 -4.16 8.62 -14.16
CA ALA A 327 -5.13 7.63 -13.70
C ALA A 327 -5.65 7.94 -12.30
N LEU A 328 -4.78 8.38 -11.38
CA LEU A 328 -5.19 8.67 -10.00
C LEU A 328 -5.93 10.00 -9.86
N GLN A 329 -5.82 10.91 -10.83
CA GLN A 329 -6.65 12.11 -10.87
C GLN A 329 -8.12 11.76 -11.15
N GLY A 330 -9.05 12.40 -10.45
CA GLY A 330 -10.49 12.17 -10.64
C GLY A 330 -11.08 11.03 -9.81
N ASN A 331 -10.43 10.61 -8.72
CA ASN A 331 -10.95 9.57 -7.82
C ASN A 331 -11.78 10.09 -6.63
N GLY A 332 -12.31 11.32 -6.71
CA GLY A 332 -13.10 11.93 -5.63
C GLY A 332 -12.30 12.73 -4.60
N GLU A 333 -10.98 12.85 -4.78
CA GLU A 333 -10.06 13.53 -3.87
C GLU A 333 -9.26 14.64 -4.58
N ASN A 334 -8.60 15.49 -3.80
CA ASN A 334 -7.64 16.46 -4.34
C ASN A 334 -6.39 15.74 -4.87
N THR A 335 -5.64 16.38 -5.78
CA THR A 335 -4.37 15.81 -6.23
C THR A 335 -3.28 16.07 -5.19
N HIS A 336 -2.51 15.04 -4.86
CA HIS A 336 -1.40 15.11 -3.89
C HIS A 336 -0.02 14.99 -4.57
N ASN A 337 1.01 15.64 -4.05
CA ASN A 337 2.38 15.44 -4.51
C ASN A 337 3.37 15.73 -3.37
N LYS A 338 4.41 14.90 -3.24
CA LYS A 338 5.40 15.06 -2.17
C LYS A 338 6.85 15.01 -2.65
N LEU A 339 7.72 15.65 -1.88
CA LEU A 339 9.17 15.56 -2.00
C LEU A 339 9.75 15.24 -0.63
N GLU A 340 10.36 14.07 -0.51
CA GLU A 340 11.08 13.66 0.69
C GLU A 340 12.52 13.33 0.32
N SER A 341 13.47 14.10 0.83
CA SER A 341 14.85 13.91 0.41
C SER A 341 15.86 14.51 1.37
N ALA A 342 16.96 13.78 1.56
CA ALA A 342 18.19 14.37 2.06
C ALA A 342 18.81 15.30 1.01
N ILE A 343 18.98 16.56 1.38
CA ILE A 343 19.56 17.61 0.53
C ILE A 343 20.96 17.92 1.06
N ALA A 344 21.98 17.61 0.24
CA ALA A 344 23.37 17.94 0.57
C ALA A 344 23.58 19.47 0.68
N PRO A 345 24.59 19.94 1.45
CA PRO A 345 24.90 21.37 1.59
C PRO A 345 25.02 22.08 0.23
N GLY A 346 24.26 23.16 0.04
CA GLY A 346 24.25 23.94 -1.19
C GLY A 346 23.51 23.31 -2.38
N ALA A 347 23.03 22.06 -2.27
CA ALA A 347 22.25 21.39 -3.29
C ALA A 347 20.79 21.87 -3.31
N THR A 348 20.07 21.52 -4.38
CA THR A 348 18.66 21.86 -4.55
C THR A 348 17.90 20.64 -5.05
N LYS A 349 16.76 20.36 -4.43
CA LYS A 349 15.79 19.36 -4.87
C LYS A 349 14.54 20.06 -5.38
N TYR A 350 13.78 19.36 -6.22
CA TYR A 350 12.65 19.92 -6.95
C TYR A 350 11.45 18.99 -6.82
N LEU A 351 10.33 19.53 -6.35
CA LEU A 351 9.00 18.97 -6.53
C LEU A 351 8.40 19.62 -7.77
N ARG A 352 7.91 18.82 -8.71
CA ARG A 352 7.42 19.29 -10.02
C ARG A 352 6.06 18.68 -10.31
N THR A 353 5.14 19.50 -10.79
CA THR A 353 3.82 19.07 -11.27
C THR A 353 3.33 20.03 -12.35
N VAL A 354 2.08 19.87 -12.80
CA VAL A 354 1.37 20.75 -13.72
C VAL A 354 0.03 21.14 -13.09
N LEU A 355 -0.24 22.44 -12.99
CA LEU A 355 -1.54 22.95 -12.57
C LEU A 355 -2.43 23.13 -13.79
N ASN A 356 -3.62 22.54 -13.75
CA ASN A 356 -4.69 22.68 -14.75
C ASN A 356 -5.85 23.56 -14.23
N VAL A 357 -5.81 23.95 -12.96
CA VAL A 357 -6.75 24.89 -12.32
C VAL A 357 -5.98 26.06 -11.69
N PRO A 358 -6.32 27.32 -12.01
CA PRO A 358 -5.76 28.48 -11.30
C PRO A 358 -6.15 28.45 -9.83
N GLN A 359 -5.16 28.51 -8.93
CA GLN A 359 -5.40 28.40 -7.48
C GLN A 359 -4.22 28.93 -6.66
N ALA A 360 -4.48 29.34 -5.43
CA ALA A 360 -3.43 29.51 -4.42
C ALA A 360 -3.03 28.12 -3.88
N LEU A 361 -1.75 27.92 -3.60
CA LEU A 361 -1.26 26.66 -3.04
C LEU A 361 -0.96 26.82 -1.56
N VAL A 362 -1.38 25.84 -0.77
CA VAL A 362 -0.89 25.64 0.60
C VAL A 362 0.26 24.64 0.52
N VAL A 363 1.45 25.05 0.92
CA VAL A 363 2.62 24.19 0.95
C VAL A 363 2.92 23.86 2.40
N ASN A 364 2.79 22.58 2.74
CA ASN A 364 3.19 22.04 4.04
C ASN A 364 4.60 21.46 3.90
N GLY A 365 5.40 21.55 4.96
CA GLY A 365 6.72 20.93 4.94
C GLY A 365 7.37 20.80 6.29
N THR A 366 8.33 19.88 6.32
CA THR A 366 9.13 19.55 7.48
C THR A 366 10.61 19.66 7.14
N SER A 367 11.45 19.91 8.15
CA SER A 367 12.90 19.82 7.96
C SER A 367 13.63 19.39 9.23
N SER A 368 14.81 18.82 9.09
CA SER A 368 15.63 18.44 10.25
C SER A 368 15.94 19.64 11.15
N GLU A 369 16.16 19.39 12.45
CA GLU A 369 16.67 20.42 13.36
C GLU A 369 17.99 21.04 12.86
N ASN A 370 18.22 22.31 13.21
CA ASN A 370 19.37 23.11 12.80
C ASN A 370 19.51 23.25 11.27
N SER A 371 18.41 23.13 10.54
CA SER A 371 18.35 23.37 9.10
C SER A 371 18.36 24.86 8.76
N VAL A 372 18.85 25.18 7.56
CA VAL A 372 18.56 26.43 6.89
C VAL A 372 18.19 26.07 5.46
N ILE A 373 16.93 26.23 5.10
CA ILE A 373 16.43 25.90 3.76
C ILE A 373 15.85 27.13 3.08
N GLN A 374 15.96 27.18 1.77
CA GLN A 374 15.29 28.18 0.95
C GLN A 374 14.27 27.47 0.06
N VAL A 375 12.99 27.80 0.23
CA VAL A 375 11.89 27.28 -0.57
C VAL A 375 11.48 28.33 -1.59
N THR A 376 11.35 27.92 -2.85
CA THR A 376 10.96 28.79 -3.95
C THR A 376 9.89 28.13 -4.80
N VAL A 377 8.85 28.87 -5.17
CA VAL A 377 7.74 28.38 -6.02
C VAL A 377 7.74 29.12 -7.35
N HIS A 378 7.73 28.36 -8.45
CA HIS A 378 7.79 28.85 -9.82
C HIS A 378 6.66 28.25 -10.65
N ASN A 379 6.10 29.05 -11.57
CA ASN A 379 5.28 28.54 -12.66
C ASN A 379 5.97 28.82 -14.01
N GLY A 380 6.39 27.76 -14.69
CA GLY A 380 7.09 27.82 -15.96
C GLY A 380 8.40 28.61 -15.88
N SER A 381 8.56 29.58 -16.77
CA SER A 381 9.78 30.41 -16.88
C SER A 381 9.67 31.80 -16.23
N GLN A 382 8.57 32.08 -15.51
CA GLN A 382 8.24 33.38 -14.92
C GLN A 382 8.85 33.54 -13.49
N PRO A 383 8.96 34.77 -12.94
CA PRO A 383 9.57 35.01 -11.62
C PRO A 383 8.78 34.38 -10.45
N TYR A 384 9.49 34.21 -9.32
CA TYR A 384 9.02 33.59 -8.08
C TYR A 384 7.65 34.09 -7.62
N PHE A 385 6.68 33.18 -7.52
CA PHE A 385 5.39 33.41 -6.84
C PHE A 385 5.57 33.40 -5.32
N TYR A 386 6.58 32.65 -4.86
CA TYR A 386 6.98 32.60 -3.47
C TYR A 386 8.48 32.37 -3.35
N GLN A 387 9.10 33.00 -2.36
CA GLN A 387 10.45 32.69 -1.93
C GLN A 387 10.62 33.04 -0.45
N GLU A 388 11.09 32.08 0.33
CA GLU A 388 11.45 32.31 1.72
C GLU A 388 12.68 31.48 2.13
N THR A 389 13.44 32.01 3.09
CA THR A 389 14.48 31.26 3.78
C THR A 389 13.97 30.93 5.18
N LEU A 390 13.90 29.65 5.50
CA LEU A 390 13.46 29.12 6.78
C LEU A 390 14.68 28.67 7.57
N GLU A 391 14.83 29.19 8.79
CA GLU A 391 15.94 28.90 9.70
C GLU A 391 15.41 28.13 10.92
N ASN A 392 15.93 26.92 11.14
CA ASN A 392 15.64 26.06 12.26
C ASN A 392 14.13 25.83 12.49
N LYS A 393 13.42 25.49 11.41
CA LYS A 393 11.98 25.19 11.42
C LYS A 393 11.77 23.71 11.16
N THR A 394 11.38 22.97 12.20
CA THR A 394 11.05 21.55 12.07
C THR A 394 9.80 21.32 11.25
N GLU A 395 8.84 22.25 11.35
CA GLU A 395 7.62 22.33 10.55
C GLU A 395 7.41 23.74 10.02
N PHE A 396 6.80 23.84 8.84
CA PHE A 396 6.41 25.10 8.23
C PHE A 396 5.22 24.92 7.28
N GLN A 397 4.42 25.99 7.18
CA GLN A 397 3.33 26.11 6.23
C GLN A 397 3.33 27.52 5.65
N PHE A 398 3.09 27.64 4.36
CA PHE A 398 2.82 28.93 3.73
C PHE A 398 1.81 28.80 2.59
N THR A 399 1.18 29.92 2.26
CA THR A 399 0.22 30.02 1.15
C THR A 399 0.77 30.95 0.09
N THR A 400 0.71 30.53 -1.17
CA THR A 400 1.12 31.37 -2.31
C THR A 400 -0.01 32.33 -2.72
N ASP A 401 0.32 33.34 -3.53
CA ASP A 401 -0.71 33.99 -4.35
C ASP A 401 -1.31 32.99 -5.35
N GLU A 402 -2.43 33.35 -6.00
CA GLU A 402 -3.03 32.54 -7.06
C GLU A 402 -2.02 32.29 -8.19
N ILE A 403 -1.73 31.02 -8.45
CA ILE A 403 -0.84 30.54 -9.49
C ILE A 403 -1.69 30.18 -10.72
N PRO A 404 -1.35 30.66 -11.92
CA PRO A 404 -2.08 30.30 -13.14
C PRO A 404 -1.86 28.83 -13.52
N ILE A 405 -2.58 28.34 -14.53
CA ILE A 405 -2.30 27.04 -15.14
C ILE A 405 -0.87 26.98 -15.71
N GLY A 406 -0.25 25.80 -15.70
CA GLY A 406 1.08 25.56 -16.25
C GLY A 406 1.99 24.72 -15.35
N PRO A 407 3.26 24.51 -15.78
CA PRO A 407 4.24 23.73 -15.02
C PRO A 407 4.57 24.38 -13.69
N LEU A 408 4.33 23.69 -12.58
CA LEU A 408 4.73 24.10 -11.24
C LEU A 408 6.08 23.50 -10.87
N THR A 409 6.95 24.28 -10.23
CA THR A 409 8.17 23.78 -9.61
C THR A 409 8.37 24.41 -8.24
N ILE A 410 8.41 23.57 -7.21
CA ILE A 410 8.86 23.94 -5.86
C ILE A 410 10.31 23.49 -5.73
N ALA A 411 11.23 24.44 -5.63
CA ALA A 411 12.65 24.15 -5.45
C ALA A 411 13.05 24.43 -4.00
N VAL A 412 13.63 23.41 -3.36
CA VAL A 412 14.14 23.49 -1.98
C VAL A 412 15.65 23.40 -2.01
N ARG A 413 16.30 24.49 -1.59
CA ARG A 413 17.76 24.59 -1.53
C ARG A 413 18.24 24.53 -0.09
N ASN A 414 19.16 23.61 0.19
CA ASN A 414 19.84 23.59 1.47
C ASN A 414 20.89 24.71 1.53
N ARG A 415 20.75 25.60 2.52
CA ARG A 415 21.64 26.72 2.82
C ARG A 415 22.49 26.47 4.08
N ALA A 416 22.26 25.37 4.80
CA ALA A 416 23.06 24.94 5.93
C ALA A 416 24.40 24.32 5.48
N GLU A 417 25.30 24.16 6.45
CA GLU A 417 26.60 23.50 6.26
C GLU A 417 26.51 21.97 6.30
N ASN A 418 25.43 21.43 6.87
CA ASN A 418 25.17 19.99 6.99
C ASN A 418 24.07 19.55 6.03
N ALA A 419 24.03 18.25 5.73
CA ALA A 419 22.90 17.68 5.01
C ALA A 419 21.61 17.85 5.84
N THR A 420 20.51 18.13 5.16
CA THR A 420 19.21 18.37 5.79
C THR A 420 18.19 17.48 5.11
N PHE A 421 17.42 16.73 5.89
CA PHE A 421 16.24 16.05 5.38
C PHE A 421 15.09 17.05 5.30
N VAL A 422 14.35 17.01 4.20
CA VAL A 422 13.19 17.89 3.98
C VAL A 422 12.05 17.05 3.44
N GLY A 423 10.86 17.24 4.02
CA GLY A 423 9.58 16.87 3.46
C GLY A 423 8.86 18.11 2.93
N ILE A 424 8.32 18.03 1.72
CA ILE A 424 7.33 18.97 1.18
C ILE A 424 6.12 18.17 0.77
N TYR A 425 4.95 18.59 1.23
CA TYR A 425 3.67 18.03 0.85
C TYR A 425 2.80 19.10 0.19
N LEU A 426 2.16 18.72 -0.91
CA LEU A 426 1.32 19.59 -1.71
C LEU A 426 0.01 18.90 -2.06
N GLU A 427 -1.08 19.52 -1.66
CA GLU A 427 -2.45 19.18 -2.06
C GLU A 427 -3.01 20.31 -2.93
N TYR A 428 -3.65 19.97 -4.06
CA TYR A 428 -4.17 20.95 -5.01
C TYR A 428 -5.35 20.42 -5.83
N LEU A 429 -6.20 21.35 -6.26
CA LEU A 429 -7.34 21.08 -7.12
C LEU A 429 -6.87 20.75 -8.54
N SER A 430 -7.59 19.85 -9.20
CA SER A 430 -7.39 19.51 -10.60
C SER A 430 -8.71 19.38 -11.36
N ASP A 431 -8.63 19.59 -12.67
CA ASP A 431 -9.70 19.46 -13.67
C ASP A 431 -9.01 18.94 -14.93
N LEU A 432 -8.86 17.62 -15.03
CA LEU A 432 -7.99 16.96 -16.01
C LEU A 432 -8.52 17.11 -17.43
N ASP A 433 -9.84 16.97 -17.63
CA ASP A 433 -10.47 17.02 -18.94
C ASP A 433 -10.87 18.45 -19.37
N GLY A 434 -10.86 19.40 -18.42
CA GLY A 434 -11.16 20.80 -18.66
C GLY A 434 -12.65 21.07 -18.86
N ASP A 435 -13.54 20.20 -18.38
CA ASP A 435 -15.00 20.38 -18.50
C ASP A 435 -15.56 21.41 -17.50
N GLY A 436 -14.74 21.84 -16.53
CA GLY A 436 -15.06 22.82 -15.50
C GLY A 436 -15.62 22.23 -14.20
N ILE A 437 -15.70 20.90 -14.10
CA ILE A 437 -15.93 20.15 -12.88
C ILE A 437 -14.57 19.71 -12.36
N LEU A 438 -14.27 20.01 -11.10
CA LEU A 438 -13.03 19.54 -10.51
C LEU A 438 -13.05 18.02 -10.39
N ASP A 439 -11.93 17.38 -10.65
CA ASP A 439 -11.69 15.93 -10.52
C ASP A 439 -12.27 15.34 -9.23
N LYS A 440 -12.14 16.04 -8.09
CA LYS A 440 -12.71 15.63 -6.79
C LYS A 440 -14.24 15.59 -6.74
N ASN A 441 -14.89 16.37 -7.59
CA ASN A 441 -16.34 16.56 -7.66
C ASN A 441 -16.98 15.78 -8.81
N GLU A 442 -16.19 15.23 -9.75
CA GLU A 442 -16.69 14.44 -10.86
C GLU A 442 -17.32 13.12 -10.42
N TYR A 443 -17.05 12.70 -9.18
CA TYR A 443 -17.46 11.41 -8.67
C TYR A 443 -18.33 11.53 -7.40
N THR A 444 -19.54 10.97 -7.47
CA THR A 444 -20.29 10.56 -6.27
C THR A 444 -20.01 9.09 -6.04
N TRP A 445 -19.12 8.82 -5.08
CA TRP A 445 -18.56 7.53 -4.72
C TRP A 445 -19.61 6.45 -4.38
N PRO A 446 -19.30 5.17 -4.60
CA PRO A 446 -18.78 4.42 -3.48
C PRO A 446 -17.26 4.17 -3.63
N PRO A 447 -16.59 3.92 -2.50
CA PRO A 447 -15.16 3.61 -2.47
C PRO A 447 -14.66 2.61 -3.51
N PRO A 448 -13.44 2.75 -4.12
CA PRO A 448 -12.47 1.68 -4.21
C PRO A 448 -12.65 0.72 -3.06
N GLN A 449 -12.68 -0.55 -3.42
CA GLN A 449 -12.74 -1.64 -2.46
C GLN A 449 -11.45 -2.44 -2.63
N PRO A 450 -10.53 -2.39 -1.64
CA PRO A 450 -10.61 -1.58 -0.41
C PRO A 450 -10.44 -0.06 -0.66
N PRO A 451 -10.88 0.82 0.27
CA PRO A 451 -10.61 2.26 0.23
C PRO A 451 -9.12 2.58 0.07
N LEU A 452 -8.79 3.80 -0.35
CA LEU A 452 -7.39 4.23 -0.38
C LEU A 452 -6.90 4.35 1.08
N ASP A 453 -5.70 3.84 1.33
CA ASP A 453 -5.01 3.74 2.63
C ASP A 453 -3.51 3.88 2.27
N TRP A 454 -3.01 5.11 2.30
CA TRP A 454 -1.77 5.49 1.62
C TRP A 454 -0.52 4.98 2.32
N ASP A 455 -0.52 4.99 3.65
CA ASP A 455 0.59 4.50 4.47
C ASP A 455 0.44 3.01 4.85
N GLY A 456 -0.72 2.40 4.58
CA GLY A 456 -0.98 0.98 4.78
C GLY A 456 -1.10 0.60 6.26
N ASP A 457 -1.55 1.54 7.08
CA ASP A 457 -1.70 1.36 8.51
C ASP A 457 -3.07 0.74 8.88
N GLY A 458 -4.02 0.74 7.95
CA GLY A 458 -5.37 0.20 8.09
C GLY A 458 -6.46 1.26 8.28
N LEU A 459 -6.10 2.55 8.36
CA LEU A 459 -7.00 3.69 8.37
C LEU A 459 -7.10 4.28 6.94
N PRO A 460 -8.29 4.24 6.30
CA PRO A 460 -8.43 4.84 4.98
C PRO A 460 -8.17 6.36 4.99
N ASP A 461 -7.58 6.92 3.93
CA ASP A 461 -7.26 8.34 3.82
C ASP A 461 -8.45 9.27 4.09
N SER A 462 -9.65 8.82 3.71
CA SER A 462 -10.88 9.56 3.98
C SER A 462 -11.26 9.61 5.46
N GLU A 463 -10.87 8.59 6.23
CA GLU A 463 -11.05 8.49 7.67
C GLU A 463 -9.91 9.17 8.44
N GLU A 464 -8.71 9.20 7.86
CA GLU A 464 -7.57 9.93 8.42
C GLU A 464 -7.82 11.45 8.50
N ASP A 465 -8.43 12.07 7.49
CA ASP A 465 -8.82 13.50 7.55
C ASP A 465 -9.83 13.78 8.68
N ASP A 466 -10.73 12.82 8.94
CA ASP A 466 -11.71 12.89 10.03
C ASP A 466 -11.04 12.64 11.41
N ALA A 467 -10.03 11.77 11.47
CA ALA A 467 -9.23 11.48 12.66
C ALA A 467 -8.17 12.56 12.96
N GLY A 468 -7.79 13.35 11.94
CA GLY A 468 -6.75 14.37 12.01
C GLY A 468 -5.32 13.82 11.92
N THR A 469 -5.18 12.58 11.43
CA THR A 469 -3.90 11.88 11.23
C THR A 469 -3.26 12.26 9.89
N ASP A 470 -1.97 11.96 9.71
CA ASP A 470 -1.25 12.26 8.47
C ASP A 470 -1.31 11.07 7.52
N ILE A 471 -2.01 11.23 6.39
CA ILE A 471 -2.22 10.20 5.36
C ILE A 471 -0.96 9.58 4.72
N PHE A 472 0.23 9.91 5.19
CA PHE A 472 1.50 9.34 4.76
C PHE A 472 2.34 8.78 5.90
N VAL A 473 1.84 8.78 7.13
CA VAL A 473 2.57 8.41 8.34
C VAL A 473 1.74 7.42 9.12
N TRP A 474 2.10 6.14 9.00
CA TRP A 474 1.36 5.03 9.61
C TRP A 474 1.18 5.10 11.13
N ASP A 475 1.87 6.02 11.80
CA ASP A 475 1.99 6.22 13.25
C ASP A 475 2.27 7.72 13.47
N THR A 476 1.19 8.50 13.55
CA THR A 476 1.21 9.96 13.55
C THR A 476 1.89 10.54 14.79
N ASP A 477 1.72 9.90 15.95
CA ASP A 477 2.29 10.37 17.22
C ASP A 477 3.62 9.69 17.63
N GLN A 478 4.03 8.67 16.90
CA GLN A 478 5.31 7.95 16.99
C GLN A 478 5.48 7.11 18.25
N ASP A 479 4.39 6.55 18.78
CA ASP A 479 4.44 5.64 19.93
C ASP A 479 4.68 4.17 19.55
N GLY A 480 4.56 3.85 18.26
CA GLY A 480 4.80 2.52 17.69
C GLY A 480 3.54 1.70 17.42
N ILE A 481 2.35 2.22 17.71
CA ILE A 481 1.06 1.68 17.28
C ILE A 481 0.63 2.39 15.99
N LYS A 482 -0.11 1.69 15.12
CA LYS A 482 -0.61 2.26 13.85
C LYS A 482 -1.85 3.12 14.10
N ASP A 483 -2.03 4.24 13.40
CA ASP A 483 -3.22 5.09 13.58
C ASP A 483 -4.52 4.29 13.35
N GLY A 484 -4.54 3.45 12.32
CA GLY A 484 -5.65 2.54 12.03
C GLY A 484 -5.90 1.50 13.12
N THR A 485 -4.85 1.02 13.78
CA THR A 485 -4.98 0.11 14.94
C THR A 485 -5.55 0.86 16.14
N GLU A 486 -5.12 2.10 16.36
CA GLU A 486 -5.60 2.93 17.45
C GLU A 486 -7.07 3.28 17.28
N VAL A 487 -7.46 3.75 16.10
CA VAL A 487 -8.87 4.04 15.77
C VAL A 487 -9.73 2.78 15.87
N GLN A 488 -9.22 1.62 15.43
CA GLN A 488 -9.94 0.34 15.53
C GLN A 488 -10.26 -0.04 16.98
N TYR A 489 -9.29 0.10 17.89
CA TYR A 489 -9.44 -0.30 19.29
C TYR A 489 -9.90 0.84 20.21
N GLY A 490 -9.96 2.08 19.71
CA GLY A 490 -10.42 3.25 20.47
C GLY A 490 -9.33 3.94 21.29
N MET A 491 -8.06 3.69 20.97
CA MET A 491 -6.91 4.51 21.39
C MET A 491 -6.89 5.82 20.59
N ASN A 492 -5.92 6.70 20.85
CA ASN A 492 -5.87 8.03 20.26
C ASN A 492 -4.62 8.27 19.39
N PRO A 493 -4.74 8.28 18.04
CA PRO A 493 -3.61 8.36 17.09
C PRO A 493 -2.86 9.70 17.06
N LEU A 494 -3.12 10.57 18.01
CA LEU A 494 -2.52 11.90 18.12
C LEU A 494 -1.80 12.10 19.47
N ILE A 495 -1.76 11.08 20.33
CA ILE A 495 -1.18 11.11 21.67
C ILE A 495 -0.57 9.75 21.99
N ASP A 496 0.75 9.72 22.18
CA ASP A 496 1.50 8.59 22.74
C ASP A 496 0.82 8.03 24.00
N ASP A 497 0.04 6.97 23.77
CA ASP A 497 -0.79 6.25 24.74
C ASP A 497 -0.51 4.74 24.71
N ALA A 498 0.49 4.30 23.95
CA ALA A 498 0.98 2.92 23.94
C ALA A 498 1.27 2.35 25.34
N GLU A 499 1.83 3.16 26.26
CA GLU A 499 2.11 2.75 27.65
C GLU A 499 0.91 2.96 28.63
N ASP A 500 -0.24 3.40 28.15
CA ASP A 500 -1.47 3.46 28.94
C ASP A 500 -2.17 2.07 28.98
N ASP A 501 -3.22 1.99 29.80
CA ASP A 501 -4.03 0.79 30.06
C ASP A 501 -5.49 1.21 29.80
N LEU A 502 -5.94 1.00 28.55
CA LEU A 502 -7.18 1.56 28.02
C LEU A 502 -8.42 0.94 28.67
N ASP A 503 -8.42 -0.36 28.95
CA ASP A 503 -9.54 -1.08 29.56
C ASP A 503 -9.45 -1.20 31.09
N GLY A 504 -8.27 -0.94 31.67
CA GLY A 504 -8.03 -0.92 33.10
C GLY A 504 -7.77 -2.29 33.72
N ASP A 505 -7.33 -3.26 32.93
CA ASP A 505 -7.10 -4.65 33.35
C ASP A 505 -5.67 -4.90 33.88
N THR A 506 -4.77 -3.93 33.77
CA THR A 506 -3.33 -3.92 34.15
C THR A 506 -2.33 -4.44 33.11
N ILE A 507 -2.77 -4.90 31.95
CA ILE A 507 -1.92 -5.06 30.77
C ILE A 507 -1.91 -3.71 30.01
N LEU A 508 -0.78 -3.37 29.40
CA LEU A 508 -0.63 -2.10 28.66
C LEU A 508 -1.05 -2.28 27.19
N ASN A 509 -1.55 -1.22 26.55
CA ASN A 509 -2.04 -1.24 25.16
C ASN A 509 -1.05 -1.92 24.20
N TYR A 510 0.22 -1.47 24.19
CA TYR A 510 1.24 -2.05 23.30
C TYR A 510 1.52 -3.53 23.60
N ARG A 511 1.37 -3.94 24.87
CA ARG A 511 1.66 -5.29 25.35
C ARG A 511 0.55 -6.26 24.94
N GLU A 512 -0.70 -5.81 25.00
CA GLU A 512 -1.84 -6.59 24.52
C GLU A 512 -1.74 -6.85 23.02
N LEU A 513 -1.43 -5.82 22.23
CA LEU A 513 -1.17 -5.97 20.80
C LEU A 513 -0.02 -6.95 20.50
N GLU A 514 1.04 -6.97 21.32
CA GLU A 514 2.15 -7.93 21.19
C GLU A 514 1.72 -9.38 21.51
N LEU A 515 0.82 -9.55 22.48
CA LEU A 515 0.24 -10.83 22.87
C LEU A 515 -0.88 -11.29 21.93
N GLY A 516 -1.44 -10.36 21.15
CA GLY A 516 -2.58 -10.57 20.27
C GLY A 516 -3.93 -10.42 20.96
N SER A 517 -3.97 -10.02 22.23
CA SER A 517 -5.19 -9.67 22.97
C SER A 517 -5.69 -8.28 22.57
N LEU A 518 -6.84 -7.86 23.11
CA LEU A 518 -7.59 -6.69 22.69
C LEU A 518 -7.44 -5.55 23.71
N PRO A 519 -6.77 -4.43 23.37
CA PRO A 519 -6.54 -3.29 24.29
C PRO A 519 -7.77 -2.65 24.93
N ASN A 520 -8.97 -3.02 24.47
CA ASN A 520 -10.23 -2.44 24.90
C ASN A 520 -11.19 -3.49 25.49
N ASP A 521 -10.71 -4.70 25.77
CA ASP A 521 -11.50 -5.80 26.31
C ASP A 521 -10.72 -6.62 27.34
N THR A 522 -11.21 -6.60 28.59
CA THR A 522 -10.54 -7.24 29.74
C THR A 522 -10.57 -8.78 29.72
N ASP A 523 -11.20 -9.38 28.71
CA ASP A 523 -11.46 -10.82 28.50
C ASP A 523 -11.58 -11.06 26.98
N SER A 524 -10.44 -11.10 26.31
CA SER A 524 -10.30 -11.07 24.85
C SER A 524 -10.94 -12.26 24.14
N ASP A 525 -10.97 -13.43 24.80
CA ASP A 525 -11.54 -14.66 24.24
C ASP A 525 -12.97 -14.96 24.75
N GLN A 526 -13.46 -14.14 25.68
CA GLN A 526 -14.79 -14.16 26.26
C GLN A 526 -15.11 -15.46 27.01
N ASP A 527 -14.13 -16.05 27.66
CA ASP A 527 -14.29 -17.27 28.45
C ASP A 527 -14.58 -17.04 29.93
N SER A 528 -14.63 -15.78 30.38
CA SER A 528 -14.78 -15.34 31.77
C SER A 528 -13.53 -15.46 32.65
N LEU A 529 -12.37 -15.74 32.09
CA LEU A 529 -11.07 -15.48 32.68
C LEU A 529 -10.58 -14.11 32.19
N PRO A 530 -10.13 -13.20 33.08
CA PRO A 530 -9.58 -11.94 32.64
C PRO A 530 -8.19 -12.10 32.01
N ASP A 531 -7.90 -11.34 30.95
CA ASP A 531 -6.61 -11.36 30.25
C ASP A 531 -5.43 -11.18 31.21
N SER A 532 -5.53 -10.26 32.17
CA SER A 532 -4.55 -10.08 33.25
C SER A 532 -4.25 -11.34 34.07
N TRP A 533 -5.26 -12.15 34.40
CA TRP A 533 -5.05 -13.41 35.12
C TRP A 533 -4.38 -14.44 34.22
N GLU A 534 -4.86 -14.55 32.98
CA GLU A 534 -4.30 -15.46 32.01
C GLU A 534 -2.84 -15.15 31.69
N TYR A 535 -2.52 -13.86 31.57
CA TYR A 535 -1.17 -13.36 31.38
C TYR A 535 -0.26 -13.65 32.58
N GLU A 536 -0.76 -13.47 33.81
CA GLU A 536 -0.01 -13.73 35.04
C GLU A 536 0.36 -15.22 35.17
N TYR A 537 -0.59 -16.12 34.90
CA TYR A 537 -0.42 -17.56 35.08
C TYR A 537 0.04 -18.31 33.82
N GLY A 538 -0.02 -17.67 32.65
CA GLY A 538 0.41 -18.22 31.37
C GLY A 538 -0.60 -19.15 30.70
N THR A 539 -1.89 -18.97 30.95
CA THR A 539 -2.97 -19.55 30.13
C THR A 539 -3.14 -18.74 28.83
N ASN A 540 -4.18 -18.99 28.04
CA ASN A 540 -4.25 -18.49 26.68
C ASN A 540 -5.34 -17.44 26.44
N LEU A 541 -4.93 -16.18 26.44
CA LEU A 541 -5.74 -14.97 26.19
C LEU A 541 -6.61 -14.99 24.90
N LEU A 542 -6.37 -15.93 23.99
CA LEU A 542 -6.99 -15.97 22.66
C LEU A 542 -7.86 -17.20 22.42
N ILE A 543 -7.94 -18.13 23.39
CA ILE A 543 -8.66 -19.39 23.23
C ILE A 543 -9.31 -19.79 24.53
N ASN A 544 -10.64 -19.85 24.50
CA ASN A 544 -11.46 -20.32 25.61
C ASN A 544 -10.95 -21.64 26.20
N ASP A 545 -10.25 -21.53 27.32
CA ASP A 545 -9.59 -22.62 28.03
C ASP A 545 -10.07 -22.74 29.49
N ARG A 546 -11.08 -21.96 29.89
CA ARG A 546 -11.77 -21.98 31.20
C ARG A 546 -12.06 -23.35 31.82
N ASP A 547 -12.30 -24.36 30.98
CA ASP A 547 -12.73 -25.72 31.34
C ASP A 547 -11.57 -26.73 31.26
N GLU A 548 -10.35 -26.28 30.90
CA GLU A 548 -9.13 -27.08 30.94
C GLU A 548 -8.64 -27.24 32.39
N ASP A 549 -7.91 -28.33 32.62
CA ASP A 549 -7.32 -28.73 33.91
C ASP A 549 -5.86 -29.13 33.60
N PRO A 550 -4.93 -28.15 33.49
CA PRO A 550 -3.61 -28.39 32.94
C PRO A 550 -2.71 -29.24 33.85
N ASP A 551 -2.90 -29.19 35.16
CA ASP A 551 -2.14 -29.99 36.13
C ASP A 551 -2.82 -31.31 36.53
N ASN A 552 -4.09 -31.51 36.19
CA ASN A 552 -4.89 -32.71 36.47
C ASN A 552 -5.23 -32.91 37.95
N ASP A 553 -5.38 -31.82 38.71
CA ASP A 553 -5.76 -31.87 40.12
C ASP A 553 -7.28 -31.92 40.37
N THR A 554 -8.07 -31.81 39.29
CA THR A 554 -9.54 -31.79 39.19
C THR A 554 -10.23 -30.43 39.26
N LEU A 555 -9.52 -29.33 39.45
CA LEU A 555 -10.03 -27.97 39.25
C LEU A 555 -9.83 -27.55 37.80
N THR A 556 -10.80 -26.81 37.24
CA THR A 556 -10.59 -26.14 35.94
C THR A 556 -9.96 -24.76 36.13
N ASN A 557 -9.34 -24.19 35.09
CA ASN A 557 -8.81 -22.81 35.12
C ASN A 557 -9.80 -21.80 35.73
N TYR A 558 -11.08 -21.90 35.37
CA TYR A 558 -12.14 -21.06 35.95
C TYR A 558 -12.37 -21.30 37.45
N GLU A 559 -12.35 -22.54 37.91
CA GLU A 559 -12.47 -22.84 39.33
C GLU A 559 -11.25 -22.32 40.10
N GLU A 560 -10.06 -22.47 39.55
CA GLU A 560 -8.83 -21.96 40.15
C GLU A 560 -8.79 -20.43 40.22
N TYR A 561 -9.24 -19.75 39.17
CA TYR A 561 -9.45 -18.30 39.21
C TYR A 561 -10.43 -17.89 40.32
N GLN A 562 -11.52 -18.63 40.51
CA GLN A 562 -12.51 -18.33 41.55
C GLN A 562 -11.99 -18.60 42.97
N TYR A 563 -11.12 -19.60 43.15
CA TYR A 563 -10.58 -19.99 44.45
C TYR A 563 -9.21 -19.38 44.76
N GLY A 564 -8.56 -18.73 43.78
CA GLY A 564 -7.24 -18.12 43.93
C GLY A 564 -6.13 -19.16 44.01
N SER A 565 -6.21 -20.24 43.24
CA SER A 565 -5.22 -21.33 43.20
C SER A 565 -4.36 -21.26 41.91
N HIS A 566 -3.47 -22.24 41.65
CA HIS A 566 -2.49 -22.13 40.54
C HIS A 566 -2.69 -23.16 39.41
N PRO A 567 -2.99 -22.74 38.16
CA PRO A 567 -3.45 -23.61 37.06
C PRO A 567 -2.47 -24.58 36.42
N PHE A 568 -1.31 -24.73 37.02
CA PHE A 568 -0.27 -25.62 36.52
C PHE A 568 0.46 -26.32 37.68
N ARG A 569 -0.15 -26.31 38.87
CA ARG A 569 0.43 -26.87 40.10
C ARG A 569 -0.69 -27.45 40.96
N GLU A 570 -0.74 -28.78 41.01
CA GLU A 570 -1.62 -29.52 41.92
C GLU A 570 -1.44 -29.15 43.42
N ASP A 571 -0.43 -28.38 43.81
CA ASP A 571 -0.11 -27.99 45.19
C ASP A 571 0.58 -26.62 45.07
N GLY A 572 -0.22 -25.55 45.13
CA GLY A 572 0.16 -24.19 44.74
C GLY A 572 1.33 -23.62 45.56
N ASP A 573 1.36 -23.93 46.86
CA ASP A 573 2.32 -23.45 47.84
C ASP A 573 3.41 -24.47 48.26
N PHE A 574 3.25 -25.72 47.83
CA PHE A 574 4.12 -26.86 48.11
C PHE A 574 4.19 -27.27 49.60
N ASP A 575 3.11 -27.07 50.36
CA ASP A 575 2.99 -27.54 51.74
C ASP A 575 2.65 -29.05 51.82
N GLY A 576 2.08 -29.61 50.74
CA GLY A 576 1.72 -31.00 50.57
C GLY A 576 0.23 -31.35 50.81
N ILE A 577 -0.65 -30.34 50.87
CA ILE A 577 -2.09 -30.43 50.59
C ILE A 577 -2.29 -29.94 49.14
N ASN A 578 -3.22 -30.52 48.38
CA ASN A 578 -3.52 -30.02 47.03
C ASN A 578 -4.64 -28.99 47.05
N ASP A 579 -4.69 -28.12 46.05
CA ASP A 579 -5.61 -26.99 45.96
C ASP A 579 -7.09 -27.40 46.24
N PRO A 580 -7.66 -28.48 45.65
CA PRO A 580 -9.01 -28.93 46.00
C PRO A 580 -9.19 -29.35 47.47
N GLN A 581 -8.16 -29.93 48.11
CA GLN A 581 -8.22 -30.25 49.54
C GLN A 581 -8.14 -28.99 50.41
N GLU A 582 -7.35 -28.01 50.01
CA GLU A 582 -7.24 -26.73 50.73
C GLU A 582 -8.55 -25.96 50.69
N ILE A 583 -9.19 -25.92 49.52
CA ILE A 583 -10.54 -25.35 49.36
C ILE A 583 -11.56 -26.07 50.25
N ASP A 584 -11.50 -27.41 50.35
CA ASP A 584 -12.37 -28.20 51.25
C ASP A 584 -12.11 -27.91 52.74
N LEU A 585 -10.87 -27.58 53.11
CA LEU A 585 -10.45 -27.20 54.47
C LEU A 585 -10.72 -25.71 54.77
N GLY A 586 -10.84 -24.89 53.73
CA GLY A 586 -10.95 -23.44 53.78
C GLY A 586 -9.62 -22.72 53.99
N THR A 587 -8.49 -23.38 53.77
CA THR A 587 -7.14 -22.80 53.75
C THR A 587 -6.87 -22.08 52.43
N ASP A 588 -5.79 -21.30 52.36
CA ASP A 588 -5.38 -20.53 51.18
C ASP A 588 -4.41 -21.36 50.31
N PRO A 589 -4.80 -21.77 49.09
CA PRO A 589 -3.98 -22.65 48.23
C PRO A 589 -2.60 -22.11 47.82
N LEU A 590 -2.33 -20.83 48.08
CA LEU A 590 -1.06 -20.18 47.78
C LEU A 590 -0.27 -19.80 49.04
N SER A 591 -0.66 -20.28 50.22
CA SER A 591 -0.05 -19.93 51.50
C SER A 591 0.17 -21.14 52.41
N ASP A 592 1.43 -21.52 52.58
CA ASP A 592 1.83 -22.73 53.31
C ASP A 592 1.59 -22.71 54.83
N ASP A 593 0.99 -21.63 55.34
CA ASP A 593 0.63 -21.31 56.72
C ASP A 593 -0.50 -20.26 56.66
N SER A 594 -1.74 -20.72 56.54
CA SER A 594 -2.92 -19.89 56.25
C SER A 594 -3.26 -18.90 57.36
N ASP A 595 -2.94 -19.23 58.60
CA ASP A 595 -3.24 -18.40 59.76
C ASP A 595 -2.01 -17.66 60.34
N GLN A 596 -0.84 -17.91 59.75
CA GLN A 596 0.43 -17.22 59.98
C GLN A 596 0.97 -17.39 61.40
N ASP A 597 0.77 -18.56 61.99
CA ASP A 597 1.18 -18.88 63.36
C ASP A 597 2.57 -19.55 63.44
N GLY A 598 3.11 -19.97 62.29
CA GLY A 598 4.41 -20.62 62.12
C GLY A 598 4.36 -22.14 61.97
N ILE A 599 3.18 -22.76 61.90
CA ILE A 599 2.98 -24.16 61.52
C ILE A 599 2.37 -24.21 60.12
N LYS A 600 2.81 -25.17 59.30
CA LYS A 600 2.19 -25.39 57.99
C LYS A 600 0.82 -26.04 58.13
N ASP A 601 -0.12 -25.69 57.27
CA ASP A 601 -1.50 -26.20 57.27
C ASP A 601 -1.53 -27.74 57.27
N ARG A 602 -0.70 -28.37 56.44
CA ARG A 602 -0.54 -29.83 56.43
C ARG A 602 -0.13 -30.42 57.77
N ILE A 603 0.75 -29.76 58.49
CA ILE A 603 1.22 -30.22 59.80
C ILE A 603 0.10 -30.09 60.83
N GLU A 604 -0.66 -29.00 60.79
CA GLU A 604 -1.82 -28.80 61.66
C GLU A 604 -2.91 -29.83 61.42
N VAL A 605 -3.24 -30.13 60.16
CA VAL A 605 -4.22 -31.17 59.80
C VAL A 605 -3.77 -32.54 60.33
N ILE A 606 -2.49 -32.89 60.17
CA ILE A 606 -1.92 -34.14 60.70
C ILE A 606 -1.98 -34.18 62.23
N GLU A 607 -1.71 -33.05 62.88
CA GLU A 607 -1.76 -32.87 64.32
C GLU A 607 -3.18 -32.59 64.83
N GLY A 608 -4.21 -32.54 63.98
CA GLY A 608 -5.58 -32.22 64.40
C GLY A 608 -5.72 -30.87 65.14
N LEU A 609 -4.87 -29.90 64.77
CA LEU A 609 -5.06 -28.48 65.04
C LEU A 609 -5.99 -27.89 63.96
N ASN A 610 -6.26 -26.59 64.03
CA ASN A 610 -7.14 -25.93 63.07
C ASN A 610 -6.33 -24.88 62.30
N PRO A 611 -6.06 -25.10 60.99
CA PRO A 611 -5.15 -24.27 60.18
C PRO A 611 -5.66 -22.85 59.87
N LEU A 612 -6.75 -22.46 60.51
CA LEU A 612 -7.38 -21.15 60.38
C LEU A 612 -7.43 -20.40 61.72
N VAL A 613 -6.80 -20.95 62.75
CA VAL A 613 -6.87 -20.45 64.13
C VAL A 613 -5.48 -20.46 64.74
N PRO A 614 -4.81 -19.29 64.80
CA PRO A 614 -3.41 -19.19 65.21
C PRO A 614 -3.11 -19.62 66.66
N ASP A 615 -4.15 -19.80 67.49
CA ASP A 615 -4.09 -20.20 68.89
C ASP A 615 -5.30 -21.11 69.17
N ASN A 616 -5.12 -22.40 68.94
CA ASN A 616 -6.21 -23.38 68.91
C ASN A 616 -6.78 -23.68 70.30
N ASP A 617 -5.97 -23.56 71.35
CA ASP A 617 -6.40 -23.80 72.73
C ASP A 617 -6.79 -22.53 73.50
N VAL A 618 -6.55 -21.36 72.92
CA VAL A 618 -6.91 -20.03 73.42
C VAL A 618 -6.21 -19.72 74.74
N ASP A 619 -4.92 -20.08 74.85
CA ASP A 619 -4.07 -19.77 75.99
C ASP A 619 -3.11 -18.59 75.79
N LEU A 620 -3.30 -17.84 74.70
CA LEU A 620 -2.54 -16.64 74.31
C LEU A 620 -1.12 -16.95 73.83
N THR A 621 -0.84 -18.20 73.49
CA THR A 621 0.38 -18.64 72.82
C THR A 621 0.00 -19.16 71.45
N LEU A 622 0.67 -18.70 70.40
CA LEU A 622 0.44 -19.25 69.05
C LEU A 622 0.85 -20.72 69.01
N ASP A 623 0.17 -21.56 68.22
CA ASP A 623 0.44 -23.00 68.23
C ASP A 623 1.89 -23.28 67.80
N GLY A 624 2.41 -22.55 66.81
CA GLY A 624 3.81 -22.61 66.37
C GLY A 624 4.85 -22.28 67.45
N LEU A 625 4.44 -21.62 68.54
CA LEU A 625 5.28 -21.29 69.69
C LEU A 625 4.91 -22.07 70.96
N ASP A 626 3.84 -22.88 70.93
CA ASP A 626 3.37 -23.64 72.07
C ASP A 626 3.91 -25.08 72.07
N HIS A 627 4.37 -25.53 73.25
CA HIS A 627 4.75 -26.92 73.45
C HIS A 627 3.52 -27.85 73.63
N ASN A 628 2.34 -27.32 73.94
CA ASN A 628 1.09 -28.09 74.10
C ASN A 628 -0.14 -27.38 73.49
N PRO A 629 -0.20 -27.16 72.17
CA PRO A 629 -1.21 -26.36 71.44
C PRO A 629 -2.65 -26.92 71.44
N ARG A 630 -2.95 -27.87 72.34
CA ARG A 630 -4.26 -28.53 72.46
C ARG A 630 -4.84 -28.38 73.86
N LEU A 631 -4.16 -27.69 74.76
CA LEU A 631 -4.38 -27.83 76.18
C LEU A 631 -4.19 -26.52 76.91
N ASN A 632 -5.29 -25.76 77.02
CA ASN A 632 -5.28 -24.40 77.57
C ASN A 632 -4.62 -24.35 78.96
N ASN A 633 -3.33 -23.99 78.99
CA ASN A 633 -2.54 -24.08 80.21
C ASN A 633 -2.92 -22.94 81.16
N ILE A 634 -3.37 -21.80 80.64
CA ILE A 634 -3.93 -20.70 81.43
C ILE A 634 -5.15 -21.16 82.23
N LEU A 635 -6.11 -21.83 81.60
CA LEU A 635 -7.33 -22.32 82.25
C LEU A 635 -6.99 -23.35 83.33
N ILE A 636 -6.06 -24.26 83.04
CA ILE A 636 -5.61 -25.27 84.00
C ILE A 636 -4.91 -24.63 85.19
N ILE A 637 -3.98 -23.69 84.96
CA ILE A 637 -3.32 -22.94 86.03
C ILE A 637 -4.36 -22.15 86.84
N THR A 638 -5.32 -21.50 86.18
CA THR A 638 -6.41 -20.74 86.81
C THR A 638 -7.27 -21.65 87.68
N LEU A 639 -7.66 -22.83 87.19
CA LEU A 639 -8.41 -23.82 87.96
C LEU A 639 -7.59 -24.36 89.14
N LEU A 640 -6.31 -24.68 88.95
CA LEU A 640 -5.44 -25.23 90.00
C LEU A 640 -5.04 -24.19 91.07
N THR A 641 -5.05 -22.90 90.76
CA THR A 641 -4.64 -21.84 91.69
C THR A 641 -5.83 -21.12 92.33
N LEU A 642 -6.85 -20.74 91.55
CA LEU A 642 -7.99 -19.96 92.05
C LEU A 642 -9.06 -20.82 92.71
N VAL A 643 -9.32 -22.05 92.25
CA VAL A 643 -10.34 -22.91 92.87
C VAL A 643 -9.97 -23.27 94.31
N PRO A 644 -8.72 -23.66 94.65
CA PRO A 644 -8.34 -23.88 96.04
C PRO A 644 -8.40 -22.61 96.89
N VAL A 645 -8.09 -21.43 96.33
CA VAL A 645 -8.18 -20.14 97.03
C VAL A 645 -9.64 -19.75 97.28
N ALA A 646 -10.53 -19.96 96.31
CA ALA A 646 -11.97 -19.72 96.43
C ALA A 646 -12.63 -20.69 97.43
N ILE A 647 -12.29 -21.98 97.37
CA ILE A 647 -12.73 -22.97 98.36
C ILE A 647 -12.18 -22.61 99.75
N GLY A 648 -10.90 -22.24 99.85
CA GLY A 648 -10.26 -21.81 101.08
C GLY A 648 -10.90 -20.57 101.70
N THR A 649 -11.22 -19.55 100.89
CA THR A 649 -11.91 -18.34 101.35
C THR A 649 -13.35 -18.62 101.76
N VAL A 650 -14.10 -19.45 101.03
CA VAL A 650 -15.46 -19.85 101.43
C VAL A 650 -15.44 -20.65 102.74
N ILE A 651 -14.50 -21.59 102.91
CA ILE A 651 -14.32 -22.34 104.16
C ILE A 651 -13.95 -21.40 105.31
N PHE A 652 -13.04 -20.45 105.07
CA PHE A 652 -12.63 -19.46 106.08
C PHE A 652 -13.80 -18.54 106.48
N TRP A 653 -14.58 -18.06 105.51
CA TRP A 653 -15.75 -17.22 105.75
C TRP A 653 -16.86 -17.97 106.50
N ARG A 654 -17.10 -19.25 106.17
CA ARG A 654 -18.03 -20.12 106.92
C ARG A 654 -17.60 -20.45 108.35
N ARG A 655 -16.31 -20.31 108.68
CA ARG A 655 -15.79 -20.46 110.05
C ARG A 655 -15.82 -19.16 110.86
N LEU A 656 -16.05 -18.02 110.20
CA LEU A 656 -16.15 -16.70 110.84
C LEU A 656 -17.60 -16.28 111.15
N GLN A 657 -18.60 -16.99 110.62
CA GLN A 657 -19.99 -16.96 111.10
C GLN A 657 -20.22 -18.04 112.16
#